data_AF-A0A0D0B6J8-F1
#
_entry.id   AF-A0A0D0B6J8-F1
#
_cell.length_a   1.000
_cell.length_b   1.000
_cell.length_c   1.000
_cell.angle_alpha   90.00
_cell.angle_beta   90.00
_cell.angle_gamma   90.00
#
_symmetry.space_group_name_H-M   'P 1'
#
loop_
_entity.id
_entity.type
_entity.pdbx_description
1 polymer ?
#
loop_
_entity_poly.entity_id
_entity_poly.type
_entity_poly.pdbx_seq_one_letter_code
_entity_poly.pdbx_strand_id
1 'polypeptide(L)'
;MGPAGEQHIFVITRVRAACSGSTKYRCVAAYHATQCQGAMALCCLLRFLAVVKHGSNREVIESETSALHEKYCSNEDLPVVCCPFITFLMAMCWSTKFITPGNPNVGYGQYSPLNENIGSDSGDNKQDITVIDLTEVRSPTYCFVKAAMKATNGEDKITPPPRVPLSARQYLCAYTKGDLRGNGHVTKLDNVKLTTLDTLVSVWPKEYKRAEIPQDVTTSSGSETFDLMISEGVRKLIGMPLLQSVAPELLSKSKVPIPTITITQDTHDMYDIEKMYDLWQAGKTFQVYGALQDLLPFPHNGMPLLHSVVEEKLSNKNGVLSLAEIALRDDQVEEILNIYGNRIRRLDLSHNSYLTAKIVPRILQLAPHLNTLVILGCPLIENDHVYQLMRDNGNLFHSLDAFLHPSLLQPLELTRENTPYPIAFSYIQVSGSHSHPVACTLPLFQPSVIIRAILDLVASFQPSVITRAMPDLVASDPKDSSWQHDPAGHVSAVTPATLFSGFRKAHSENREVTCIPQYSLRGLQGEGWVFALYTPPRVSTGDKMARDRRYTYAFVRFKPPKKVGEGEMTGPDLNVNAEDAEIHTFRSWLDQIELEDQPAESAELVQELDHLLLDLQLDLDYGLKPMLEDDLLDFVKSVQTAQ
;
A
#
# COMPACT_ATOMS: atom_id res chain seq x y z
N MET A 1 20.13 -1.35 -26.89
CA MET A 1 19.07 -0.89 -25.98
C MET A 1 17.76 -0.76 -26.75
N GLY A 2 16.70 -1.45 -26.33
CA GLY A 2 15.36 -0.98 -26.68
C GLY A 2 15.09 0.33 -25.91
N PRO A 3 14.28 1.26 -26.44
CA PRO A 3 13.93 2.48 -25.70
C PRO A 3 13.32 2.10 -24.34
N ALA A 4 13.67 2.85 -23.30
CA ALA A 4 13.03 2.73 -21.99
C ALA A 4 11.53 2.91 -22.19
N GLY A 5 10.76 1.83 -22.01
CA GLY A 5 9.32 1.87 -22.13
C GLY A 5 8.71 2.55 -20.91
N GLU A 6 7.77 3.45 -21.14
CA GLU A 6 6.97 4.08 -20.10
C GLU A 6 5.61 3.39 -20.00
N GLN A 7 5.14 3.21 -18.77
CA GLN A 7 3.88 2.57 -18.47
C GLN A 7 3.02 3.47 -17.58
N HIS A 8 1.78 3.67 -17.99
CA HIS A 8 0.76 4.31 -17.16
C HIS A 8 -0.11 3.24 -16.50
N ILE A 9 -0.41 3.43 -15.23
CA ILE A 9 -1.24 2.53 -14.45
C ILE A 9 -2.43 3.33 -13.96
N PHE A 10 -3.64 2.82 -14.21
CA PHE A 10 -4.87 3.45 -13.78
C PHE A 10 -5.68 2.46 -12.94
N VAL A 11 -6.19 2.94 -11.81
CA VAL A 11 -7.21 2.24 -11.04
C VAL A 11 -8.54 2.94 -11.23
N ILE A 12 -9.54 2.15 -11.61
CA ILE A 12 -10.90 2.62 -11.83
C ILE A 12 -11.84 1.94 -10.84
N THR A 13 -12.95 2.61 -10.52
CA THR A 13 -14.04 2.03 -9.74
C THR A 13 -15.37 2.69 -10.12
N ARG A 14 -16.48 2.14 -9.64
CA ARG A 14 -17.80 2.76 -9.75
C ARG A 14 -18.00 3.73 -8.60
N VAL A 15 -18.36 4.96 -8.92
CA VAL A 15 -18.68 6.00 -7.94
C VAL A 15 -20.09 6.53 -8.20
N ARG A 16 -20.89 6.66 -7.15
CA ARG A 16 -22.19 7.32 -7.21
C ARG A 16 -22.00 8.83 -7.19
N ALA A 17 -22.47 9.53 -8.22
CA ALA A 17 -22.37 10.99 -8.29
C ALA A 17 -23.38 11.67 -7.36
N ALA A 18 -22.97 12.76 -6.71
CA ALA A 18 -23.80 13.51 -5.76
C ALA A 18 -25.06 14.13 -6.40
N CYS A 19 -24.91 14.74 -7.57
CA CYS A 19 -25.98 15.51 -8.22
C CYS A 19 -27.07 14.65 -8.88
N SER A 20 -26.71 13.48 -9.42
CA SER A 20 -27.62 12.66 -10.22
C SER A 20 -28.01 11.35 -9.56
N GLY A 21 -27.31 10.94 -8.48
CA GLY A 21 -27.39 9.60 -7.91
C GLY A 21 -26.94 8.49 -8.87
N SER A 22 -26.49 8.83 -10.08
CA SER A 22 -26.09 7.84 -11.08
C SER A 22 -24.71 7.28 -10.73
N THR A 23 -24.59 5.96 -10.72
CA THR A 23 -23.31 5.27 -10.61
C THR A 23 -22.57 5.30 -11.95
N LYS A 24 -21.34 5.82 -11.96
CA LYS A 24 -20.49 5.88 -13.16
C LYS A 24 -19.10 5.35 -12.83
N TYR A 25 -18.42 4.80 -13.83
CA TYR A 25 -17.01 4.48 -13.71
C TYR A 25 -16.16 5.76 -13.68
N ARG A 26 -15.13 5.76 -12.83
CA ARG A 26 -14.18 6.86 -12.62
C ARG A 26 -12.78 6.29 -12.42
N CYS A 27 -11.78 7.02 -12.91
CA CYS A 27 -10.39 6.83 -12.47
C CYS A 27 -10.24 7.45 -11.08
N VAL A 28 -9.67 6.70 -10.14
CA VAL A 28 -9.54 7.10 -8.73
C VAL A 28 -8.10 7.03 -8.22
N ALA A 29 -7.20 6.48 -9.01
CA ALA A 29 -5.77 6.62 -8.84
C ALA A 29 -5.08 6.43 -10.20
N ALA A 30 -4.06 7.24 -10.46
CA ALA A 30 -3.24 7.12 -11.66
C ALA A 30 -1.76 7.23 -11.29
N TYR A 31 -0.91 6.43 -11.95
CA TYR A 31 0.50 6.33 -11.63
C TYR A 31 1.33 6.16 -12.90
N HIS A 32 2.46 6.85 -12.95
CA HIS A 32 3.43 6.74 -14.01
C HIS A 32 4.61 5.90 -13.56
N ALA A 33 5.01 4.91 -14.37
CA ALA A 33 6.19 4.10 -14.13
C ALA A 33 7.07 4.01 -15.38
N THR A 34 8.32 4.46 -15.23
CA THR A 34 9.34 4.26 -16.27
C THR A 34 9.96 2.87 -16.15
N GLN A 35 10.43 2.32 -17.28
CA GLN A 35 11.09 1.02 -17.37
C GLN A 35 10.27 -0.19 -16.88
N CYS A 36 8.94 -0.08 -16.87
CA CYS A 36 8.03 -1.15 -16.49
C CYS A 36 7.25 -1.64 -17.71
N GLN A 37 7.82 -2.56 -18.49
CA GLN A 37 7.15 -3.11 -19.68
C GLN A 37 7.28 -4.63 -19.76
N GLY A 38 6.48 -5.26 -20.62
CA GLY A 38 6.50 -6.71 -20.83
C GLY A 38 6.27 -7.50 -19.54
N ALA A 39 7.12 -8.47 -19.25
CA ALA A 39 6.96 -9.36 -18.08
C ALA A 39 7.01 -8.62 -16.73
N MET A 40 7.69 -7.47 -16.65
CA MET A 40 7.77 -6.69 -15.42
C MET A 40 6.41 -6.11 -15.04
N ALA A 41 5.68 -5.56 -16.00
CA ALA A 41 4.33 -5.04 -15.80
C ALA A 41 3.37 -6.11 -15.26
N LEU A 42 3.46 -7.33 -15.77
CA LEU A 42 2.68 -8.49 -15.27
C LEU A 42 3.03 -8.81 -13.82
N CYS A 43 4.33 -8.79 -13.48
CA CYS A 43 4.80 -9.05 -12.13
C CYS A 43 4.29 -7.99 -11.14
N CYS A 44 4.42 -6.71 -11.46
CA CYS A 44 3.93 -5.60 -10.65
C CYS A 44 2.40 -5.66 -10.47
N LEU A 45 1.65 -5.96 -11.54
CA LEU A 45 0.21 -6.18 -11.45
C LEU A 45 -0.15 -7.33 -10.50
N LEU A 46 0.52 -8.48 -10.60
CA LEU A 46 0.26 -9.61 -9.70
C LEU A 46 0.51 -9.25 -8.23
N ARG A 47 1.58 -8.50 -7.94
CA ARG A 47 1.85 -8.00 -6.59
C ARG A 47 0.72 -7.09 -6.11
N PHE A 48 0.31 -6.13 -6.94
CA PHE A 48 -0.78 -5.22 -6.60
C PHE A 48 -2.08 -5.98 -6.33
N LEU A 49 -2.44 -6.93 -7.19
CA LEU A 49 -3.63 -7.77 -7.02
C LEU A 49 -3.58 -8.61 -5.73
N ALA A 50 -2.39 -9.07 -5.31
CA ALA A 50 -2.23 -9.76 -4.03
C ALA A 50 -2.40 -8.80 -2.84
N VAL A 51 -1.77 -7.63 -2.90
CA VAL A 51 -1.79 -6.61 -1.85
C VAL A 51 -3.21 -6.06 -1.64
N VAL A 52 -3.96 -5.75 -2.70
CA VAL A 52 -5.35 -5.24 -2.56
C VAL A 52 -6.33 -6.29 -2.03
N LYS A 53 -6.04 -7.58 -2.20
CA LYS A 53 -6.86 -8.68 -1.67
C LYS A 53 -6.59 -8.96 -0.20
N HIS A 54 -5.50 -8.45 0.37
CA HIS A 54 -5.21 -8.60 1.79
C HIS A 54 -6.30 -7.93 2.63
N GLY A 55 -6.76 -8.60 3.70
CA GLY A 55 -7.95 -8.20 4.46
C GLY A 55 -7.92 -6.74 4.92
N SER A 56 -6.85 -6.32 5.59
CA SER A 56 -6.70 -4.96 6.10
C SER A 56 -6.58 -3.89 5.02
N ASN A 57 -5.84 -4.18 3.93
CA ASN A 57 -5.71 -3.23 2.83
C ASN A 57 -7.06 -3.07 2.12
N ARG A 58 -7.79 -4.18 1.96
CA ARG A 58 -9.14 -4.17 1.39
C ARG A 58 -10.07 -3.30 2.20
N GLU A 59 -10.06 -3.39 3.54
CA GLU A 59 -10.88 -2.55 4.41
C GLU A 59 -10.60 -1.05 4.17
N VAL A 60 -9.33 -0.66 4.06
CA VAL A 60 -8.95 0.73 3.74
C VAL A 60 -9.40 1.13 2.33
N ILE A 61 -9.21 0.28 1.32
CA ILE A 61 -9.63 0.54 -0.07
C ILE A 61 -11.16 0.69 -0.16
N GLU A 62 -11.91 -0.20 0.50
CA GLU A 62 -13.38 -0.15 0.57
C GLU A 62 -13.82 1.15 1.26
N SER A 63 -13.15 1.56 2.34
CA SER A 63 -13.43 2.85 2.99
C SER A 63 -13.10 4.05 2.10
N GLU A 64 -11.94 4.08 1.43
CA GLU A 64 -11.56 5.19 0.54
C GLU A 64 -12.52 5.32 -0.64
N THR A 65 -12.86 4.21 -1.28
CA THR A 65 -13.78 4.21 -2.44
C THR A 65 -15.20 4.57 -2.03
N SER A 66 -15.65 4.13 -0.86
CA SER A 66 -16.96 4.51 -0.31
C SER A 66 -17.04 6.00 0.02
N ALA A 67 -15.95 6.59 0.52
CA ALA A 67 -15.88 8.03 0.80
C ALA A 67 -16.00 8.93 -0.44
N LEU A 68 -15.84 8.36 -1.65
CA LEU A 68 -16.09 9.08 -2.90
C LEU A 68 -17.57 9.12 -3.29
N HIS A 69 -18.38 8.18 -2.79
CA HIS A 69 -19.80 8.14 -3.10
C HIS A 69 -20.49 9.39 -2.60
N GLU A 70 -21.32 9.99 -3.47
CA GLU A 70 -22.16 11.15 -3.16
C GLU A 70 -21.37 12.42 -2.77
N LYS A 71 -20.04 12.42 -2.94
CA LYS A 71 -19.19 13.58 -2.66
C LYS A 71 -18.97 14.49 -3.88
N TYR A 72 -18.88 13.91 -5.08
CA TYR A 72 -18.51 14.64 -6.29
C TYR A 72 -19.60 14.56 -7.37
N CYS A 73 -19.81 15.66 -8.08
CA CYS A 73 -20.82 15.77 -9.14
C CYS A 73 -20.25 15.38 -10.50
N SER A 74 -19.03 15.85 -10.80
CA SER A 74 -18.34 15.68 -12.06
C SER A 74 -16.90 15.17 -11.86
N ASN A 75 -16.21 14.87 -12.95
CA ASN A 75 -14.78 14.51 -12.88
C ASN A 75 -13.93 15.72 -12.49
N GLU A 76 -14.34 16.92 -12.89
CA GLU A 76 -13.58 18.16 -12.64
C GLU A 76 -13.54 18.52 -11.15
N ASP A 77 -14.47 17.98 -10.35
CA ASP A 77 -14.55 18.20 -8.91
C ASP A 77 -13.63 17.27 -8.10
N LEU A 78 -13.02 16.27 -8.74
CA LEU A 78 -12.16 15.31 -8.07
C LEU A 78 -10.83 15.96 -7.64
N PRO A 79 -10.34 15.71 -6.41
CA PRO A 79 -9.03 16.17 -5.99
C PRO A 79 -7.94 15.52 -6.85
N VAL A 80 -6.76 16.14 -6.88
CA VAL A 80 -5.57 15.67 -7.63
C VAL A 80 -5.07 14.29 -7.18
N VAL A 81 -5.42 13.88 -5.96
CA VAL A 81 -5.24 12.51 -5.46
C VAL A 81 -6.53 12.08 -4.77
N CYS A 82 -7.32 11.22 -5.40
CA CYS A 82 -8.64 10.80 -4.90
C CYS A 82 -8.56 9.72 -3.83
N CYS A 83 -7.78 8.68 -4.11
CA CYS A 83 -7.58 7.53 -3.24
C CYS A 83 -6.09 7.40 -2.92
N PRO A 84 -5.60 8.17 -1.94
CA PRO A 84 -4.19 8.20 -1.62
C PRO A 84 -3.60 6.86 -1.22
N PHE A 85 -4.32 6.04 -0.47
CA PHE A 85 -3.86 4.71 -0.09
C PHE A 85 -3.76 3.80 -1.32
N ILE A 86 -4.76 3.80 -2.21
CA ILE A 86 -4.67 3.06 -3.48
C ILE A 86 -3.45 3.51 -4.29
N THR A 87 -3.24 4.82 -4.43
CA THR A 87 -2.08 5.39 -5.14
C THR A 87 -0.77 4.97 -4.49
N PHE A 88 -0.69 4.95 -3.16
CA PHE A 88 0.48 4.47 -2.42
C PHE A 88 0.74 2.97 -2.67
N LEU A 89 -0.30 2.12 -2.67
CA LEU A 89 -0.16 0.70 -3.00
C LEU A 89 0.35 0.49 -4.44
N MET A 90 -0.11 1.31 -5.39
CA MET A 90 0.39 1.29 -6.76
C MET A 90 1.87 1.69 -6.78
N ALA A 91 2.21 2.79 -6.11
CA ALA A 91 3.57 3.25 -6.01
C ALA A 91 4.49 2.15 -5.48
N MET A 92 4.08 1.50 -4.39
CA MET A 92 4.78 0.36 -3.81
C MET A 92 5.00 -0.78 -4.81
N CYS A 93 3.95 -1.21 -5.51
CA CYS A 93 4.03 -2.40 -6.36
C CYS A 93 4.87 -2.17 -7.62
N TRP A 94 4.95 -0.93 -8.09
CA TRP A 94 5.72 -0.55 -9.28
C TRP A 94 7.13 -0.04 -8.97
N SER A 95 7.41 0.45 -7.75
CA SER A 95 8.75 0.87 -7.34
C SER A 95 9.57 -0.25 -6.70
N THR A 96 8.94 -1.13 -5.90
CA THR A 96 9.65 -2.18 -5.17
C THR A 96 9.85 -3.41 -6.03
N LYS A 97 11.04 -3.57 -6.60
CA LYS A 97 11.42 -4.85 -7.21
C LYS A 97 12.20 -5.78 -6.26
N PHE A 98 12.46 -5.35 -5.03
CA PHE A 98 13.31 -6.03 -4.03
C PHE A 98 12.80 -7.39 -3.53
N ILE A 99 11.59 -7.81 -3.90
CA ILE A 99 10.82 -8.72 -3.02
C ILE A 99 10.38 -10.00 -3.73
N THR A 100 11.14 -10.40 -4.75
CA THR A 100 11.16 -11.82 -5.14
C THR A 100 12.38 -12.44 -4.46
N PRO A 101 12.19 -13.33 -3.47
CA PRO A 101 13.31 -14.02 -2.81
C PRO A 101 14.25 -14.62 -3.88
N GLY A 102 15.52 -14.21 -3.85
CA GLY A 102 16.54 -14.68 -4.80
C GLY A 102 16.58 -13.99 -6.16
N ASN A 103 15.73 -13.00 -6.46
CA ASN A 103 15.85 -12.18 -7.69
C ASN A 103 15.44 -10.71 -7.51
N PRO A 104 16.11 -9.96 -6.63
CA PRO A 104 15.91 -8.52 -6.44
C PRO A 104 16.52 -7.72 -7.61
N ASN A 105 15.86 -7.72 -8.77
CA ASN A 105 16.26 -6.81 -9.86
C ASN A 105 15.74 -5.41 -9.54
N VAL A 106 16.54 -4.42 -9.14
CA VAL A 106 16.05 -3.07 -8.77
C VAL A 106 15.36 -2.35 -9.96
N GLY A 107 14.29 -1.61 -9.67
CA GLY A 107 13.51 -0.88 -10.66
C GLY A 107 13.92 0.57 -10.73
N TYR A 108 14.70 0.94 -11.74
CA TYR A 108 15.40 2.23 -11.86
C TYR A 108 14.54 3.38 -12.42
N GLY A 109 13.24 3.37 -12.12
CA GLY A 109 12.31 4.32 -12.71
C GLY A 109 12.15 5.62 -11.91
N GLN A 110 11.99 6.74 -12.60
CA GLN A 110 11.20 7.85 -12.06
C GLN A 110 9.74 7.40 -12.01
N TYR A 111 9.10 7.66 -10.89
CA TYR A 111 7.70 7.33 -10.68
C TYR A 111 7.00 8.55 -10.11
N SER A 112 5.79 8.82 -10.59
CA SER A 112 4.99 9.92 -10.08
C SER A 112 3.51 9.57 -10.09
N PRO A 113 2.75 9.99 -9.07
CA PRO A 113 1.31 10.01 -9.18
C PRO A 113 0.93 10.92 -10.36
N LEU A 114 -0.03 10.45 -11.15
CA LEU A 114 -0.65 11.22 -12.21
C LEU A 114 -1.99 11.76 -11.70
N ASN A 115 -2.41 12.90 -12.23
CA ASN A 115 -3.76 13.41 -11.97
C ASN A 115 -4.81 12.41 -12.50
N GLU A 116 -5.82 12.06 -11.71
CA GLU A 116 -6.84 11.07 -12.11
C GLU A 116 -7.74 11.53 -13.25
N ASN A 117 -7.82 12.85 -13.47
CA ASN A 117 -8.55 13.43 -14.59
C ASN A 117 -7.76 13.41 -15.90
N ILE A 118 -6.54 12.89 -15.89
CA ILE A 118 -5.75 12.72 -17.10
C ILE A 118 -6.41 11.68 -18.01
N GLY A 119 -6.49 11.98 -19.30
CA GLY A 119 -6.87 10.98 -20.29
C GLY A 119 -5.88 9.82 -20.27
N SER A 120 -6.36 8.61 -20.57
CA SER A 120 -5.48 7.43 -20.61
C SER A 120 -4.35 7.60 -21.63
N ASP A 121 -4.59 8.39 -22.70
CA ASP A 121 -3.62 8.80 -23.72
C ASP A 121 -3.01 10.20 -23.55
N SER A 122 -3.38 10.96 -22.52
CA SER A 122 -2.86 12.33 -22.27
C SER A 122 -1.51 12.38 -21.53
N GLY A 123 -0.43 12.86 -22.15
CA GLY A 123 0.95 12.87 -21.61
C GLY A 123 1.98 12.32 -22.61
N ASP A 124 3.26 12.63 -22.41
CA ASP A 124 4.32 12.22 -23.34
C ASP A 124 4.65 10.71 -23.24
N ASN A 125 5.18 10.13 -24.32
CA ASN A 125 5.83 8.79 -24.36
C ASN A 125 5.00 7.52 -24.04
N LYS A 126 3.68 7.56 -24.22
CA LYS A 126 2.77 6.46 -23.86
C LYS A 126 2.72 5.28 -24.82
N GLN A 127 3.47 4.23 -24.53
CA GLN A 127 3.33 2.99 -25.30
C GLN A 127 2.40 2.00 -24.59
N ASP A 128 2.38 2.03 -23.25
CA ASP A 128 1.80 0.98 -22.43
C ASP A 128 0.92 1.50 -21.30
N ILE A 129 -0.26 0.87 -21.17
CA ILE A 129 -1.24 1.20 -20.15
C ILE A 129 -1.66 -0.09 -19.44
N THR A 130 -1.76 -0.04 -18.11
CA THR A 130 -2.44 -1.05 -17.29
C THR A 130 -3.66 -0.41 -16.63
N VAL A 131 -4.82 -1.03 -16.78
CA VAL A 131 -6.05 -0.60 -16.11
C VAL A 131 -6.47 -1.70 -15.13
N ILE A 132 -6.84 -1.30 -13.92
CA ILE A 132 -7.27 -2.19 -12.84
C ILE A 132 -8.63 -1.70 -12.35
N ASP A 133 -9.65 -2.54 -12.40
CA ASP A 133 -10.99 -2.23 -11.90
C ASP A 133 -11.15 -2.79 -10.49
N LEU A 134 -11.30 -1.89 -9.51
CA LEU A 134 -11.54 -2.19 -8.10
C LEU A 134 -13.00 -1.95 -7.68
N THR A 135 -13.95 -1.96 -8.63
CA THR A 135 -15.39 -1.91 -8.30
C THR A 135 -15.79 -3.03 -7.32
N GLU A 136 -15.20 -4.21 -7.47
CA GLU A 136 -15.32 -5.31 -6.51
C GLU A 136 -13.92 -5.67 -6.00
N VAL A 137 -13.48 -5.08 -4.88
CA VAL A 137 -12.09 -5.22 -4.38
C VAL A 137 -11.68 -6.67 -4.12
N ARG A 138 -12.64 -7.55 -3.79
CA ARG A 138 -12.42 -9.00 -3.62
C ARG A 138 -12.13 -9.74 -4.93
N SER A 139 -12.64 -9.22 -6.04
CA SER A 139 -12.57 -9.82 -7.38
C SER A 139 -12.15 -8.77 -8.41
N PRO A 140 -10.94 -8.19 -8.26
CA PRO A 140 -10.46 -7.13 -9.14
C PRO A 140 -10.34 -7.65 -10.58
N THR A 141 -10.62 -6.79 -11.55
CA THR A 141 -10.40 -7.10 -12.97
C THR A 141 -9.25 -6.26 -13.53
N TYR A 142 -8.64 -6.68 -14.63
CA TYR A 142 -7.54 -5.93 -15.24
C TYR A 142 -7.56 -5.98 -16.77
N CYS A 143 -6.88 -5.05 -17.42
CA CYS A 143 -6.42 -5.24 -18.79
C CYS A 143 -5.14 -4.44 -19.05
N PHE A 144 -4.43 -4.83 -20.12
CA PHE A 144 -3.37 -4.00 -20.71
C PHE A 144 -3.90 -3.30 -21.95
N VAL A 145 -3.37 -2.12 -22.29
CA VAL A 145 -3.72 -1.39 -23.51
C VAL A 145 -2.46 -0.81 -24.15
N LYS A 146 -2.36 -0.92 -25.48
CA LYS A 146 -1.37 -0.20 -26.29
C LYS A 146 -1.98 1.10 -26.81
N ALA A 147 -1.44 2.25 -26.41
CA ALA A 147 -2.02 3.55 -26.76
C ALA A 147 -1.79 3.93 -28.24
N ALA A 148 -0.60 3.65 -28.77
CA ALA A 148 -0.25 3.94 -30.16
C ALA A 148 0.45 2.74 -30.82
N MET A 149 0.10 2.47 -32.08
CA MET A 149 0.91 1.62 -32.94
C MET A 149 2.13 2.43 -33.39
N LYS A 150 3.27 2.25 -32.73
CA LYS A 150 4.53 2.48 -33.44
C LYS A 150 4.75 1.27 -34.33
N ALA A 151 4.82 1.48 -35.64
CA ALA A 151 5.30 0.46 -36.55
C ALA A 151 6.69 0.05 -36.07
N THR A 152 6.79 -1.07 -35.37
CA THR A 152 8.09 -1.64 -35.07
C THR A 152 8.64 -2.10 -36.40
N ASN A 153 9.76 -1.52 -36.85
CA ASN A 153 10.42 -1.79 -38.13
C ASN A 153 10.96 -3.23 -38.30
N GLY A 154 10.36 -4.22 -37.61
CA GLY A 154 10.65 -5.64 -37.75
C GLY A 154 9.38 -6.38 -38.17
N GLU A 155 9.43 -6.99 -39.35
CA GLU A 155 8.30 -7.54 -40.10
C GLU A 155 7.55 -8.72 -39.42
N ASP A 156 7.98 -9.20 -38.25
CA ASP A 156 7.40 -10.41 -37.62
C ASP A 156 6.68 -10.21 -36.28
N LYS A 157 6.52 -8.99 -35.77
CA LYS A 157 5.83 -8.80 -34.47
C LYS A 157 4.34 -8.60 -34.68
N ILE A 158 3.54 -9.50 -34.10
CA ILE A 158 2.08 -9.34 -33.99
C ILE A 158 1.83 -8.06 -33.19
N THR A 159 1.43 -6.99 -33.88
CA THR A 159 1.11 -5.72 -33.25
C THR A 159 -0.35 -5.76 -32.84
N PRO A 160 -0.66 -5.79 -31.53
CA PRO A 160 -2.06 -5.78 -31.10
C PRO A 160 -2.74 -4.48 -31.54
N PRO A 161 -4.06 -4.52 -31.81
CA PRO A 161 -4.81 -3.32 -32.16
C PRO A 161 -4.70 -2.28 -31.04
N PRO A 162 -4.50 -0.99 -31.37
CA PRO A 162 -4.39 0.06 -30.37
C PRO A 162 -5.73 0.25 -29.67
N ARG A 163 -5.69 0.67 -28.41
CA ARG A 163 -6.89 0.96 -27.59
C ARG A 163 -7.86 -0.22 -27.43
N VAL A 164 -7.37 -1.45 -27.53
CA VAL A 164 -8.12 -2.68 -27.23
C VAL A 164 -7.61 -3.27 -25.92
N PRO A 165 -8.50 -3.68 -24.99
CA PRO A 165 -8.11 -4.44 -23.81
C PRO A 165 -7.42 -5.74 -24.20
N LEU A 166 -6.21 -5.94 -23.68
CA LEU A 166 -5.38 -7.12 -23.90
C LEU A 166 -5.28 -7.94 -22.61
N SER A 167 -5.31 -9.26 -22.76
CA SER A 167 -4.90 -10.17 -21.69
C SER A 167 -3.39 -10.11 -21.44
N ALA A 168 -2.93 -10.62 -20.29
CA ALA A 168 -1.51 -10.74 -19.99
C ALA A 168 -0.71 -11.45 -21.11
N ARG A 169 -1.29 -12.51 -21.69
CA ARG A 169 -0.70 -13.26 -22.80
C ARG A 169 -0.57 -12.41 -24.06
N GLN A 170 -1.64 -11.75 -24.47
CA GLN A 170 -1.66 -10.89 -25.67
C GLN A 170 -0.69 -9.73 -25.54
N TYR A 171 -0.66 -9.09 -24.37
CA TYR A 171 0.28 -8.00 -24.08
C TYR A 171 1.73 -8.47 -24.16
N LEU A 172 2.07 -9.62 -23.55
CA LEU A 172 3.44 -10.11 -23.54
C LEU A 172 3.92 -10.56 -24.93
N CYS A 173 3.03 -11.12 -25.77
CA CYS A 173 3.33 -11.44 -27.18
C CYS A 173 3.81 -10.22 -27.98
N ALA A 174 3.44 -9.00 -27.60
CA ALA A 174 3.94 -7.79 -28.28
C ALA A 174 5.44 -7.54 -28.02
N TYR A 175 6.01 -8.12 -26.96
CA TYR A 175 7.42 -7.94 -26.58
C TYR A 175 8.30 -9.11 -26.98
N THR A 176 7.80 -10.34 -26.89
CA THR A 176 8.59 -11.56 -27.05
C THR A 176 8.16 -12.35 -28.28
N LYS A 177 9.12 -12.81 -29.10
CA LYS A 177 8.86 -13.70 -30.26
C LYS A 177 8.72 -15.20 -29.90
N GLY A 178 8.67 -15.55 -28.61
CA GLY A 178 8.80 -16.93 -28.12
C GLY A 178 7.53 -17.53 -27.52
N ASP A 179 7.55 -18.85 -27.32
CA ASP A 179 6.49 -19.57 -26.60
C ASP A 179 6.39 -19.03 -25.16
N LEU A 180 5.20 -18.55 -24.80
CA LEU A 180 4.90 -18.06 -23.46
C LEU A 180 4.55 -19.20 -22.49
N ARG A 181 4.50 -20.45 -22.95
CA ARG A 181 4.33 -21.64 -22.09
C ARG A 181 5.51 -21.72 -21.12
N GLY A 182 5.24 -21.45 -19.85
CA GLY A 182 6.25 -21.43 -18.78
C GLY A 182 6.40 -20.08 -18.09
N ASN A 183 5.83 -18.99 -18.64
CA ASN A 183 5.78 -17.74 -17.90
C ASN A 183 4.72 -17.83 -16.79
N GLY A 184 5.18 -18.12 -15.56
CA GLY A 184 4.30 -18.28 -14.40
C GLY A 184 3.40 -17.07 -14.11
N HIS A 185 3.81 -15.86 -14.52
CA HIS A 185 2.98 -14.67 -14.34
C HIS A 185 1.75 -14.66 -15.26
N VAL A 186 1.90 -15.08 -16.52
CA VAL A 186 0.78 -15.20 -17.46
C VAL A 186 -0.23 -16.20 -16.93
N THR A 187 0.21 -17.39 -16.50
CA THR A 187 -0.69 -18.42 -15.97
C THR A 187 -1.43 -17.95 -14.71
N LYS A 188 -0.78 -17.20 -13.82
CA LYS A 188 -1.45 -16.62 -12.64
C LYS A 188 -2.53 -15.59 -13.04
N LEU A 189 -2.25 -14.75 -14.04
CA LEU A 189 -3.16 -13.72 -14.53
C LEU A 189 -4.27 -14.24 -15.46
N ASP A 190 -4.10 -15.42 -16.07
CA ASP A 190 -5.16 -16.09 -16.87
C ASP A 190 -6.38 -16.45 -15.99
N ASN A 191 -6.20 -16.56 -14.67
CA ASN A 191 -7.29 -16.78 -13.69
C ASN A 191 -7.94 -15.49 -13.17
N VAL A 192 -7.48 -14.32 -13.61
CA VAL A 192 -8.05 -13.02 -13.20
C VAL A 192 -8.92 -12.49 -14.33
N LYS A 193 -10.14 -12.07 -14.00
CA LYS A 193 -11.11 -11.56 -14.97
C LYS A 193 -10.57 -10.32 -15.70
N LEU A 194 -10.83 -10.23 -17.00
CA LEU A 194 -10.42 -9.09 -17.81
C LEU A 194 -11.42 -7.93 -17.72
N THR A 195 -10.90 -6.72 -17.64
CA THR A 195 -11.67 -5.48 -17.81
C THR A 195 -12.13 -5.36 -19.27
N THR A 196 -13.39 -4.97 -19.46
CA THR A 196 -14.02 -4.95 -20.79
C THR A 196 -13.80 -3.61 -21.51
N LEU A 197 -13.94 -3.61 -22.84
CA LEU A 197 -13.90 -2.37 -23.62
C LEU A 197 -15.02 -1.41 -23.21
N ASP A 198 -16.21 -1.91 -22.87
CA ASP A 198 -17.32 -1.08 -22.40
C ASP A 198 -16.99 -0.35 -21.11
N THR A 199 -16.25 -1.00 -20.20
CA THR A 199 -15.74 -0.36 -18.99
C THR A 199 -14.81 0.80 -19.35
N LEU A 200 -13.87 0.61 -20.29
CA LEU A 200 -12.95 1.67 -20.72
C LEU A 200 -13.68 2.83 -21.45
N VAL A 201 -14.66 2.52 -22.30
CA VAL A 201 -15.54 3.52 -22.95
C VAL A 201 -16.32 4.31 -21.91
N SER A 202 -16.77 3.68 -20.82
CA SER A 202 -17.46 4.38 -19.74
C SER A 202 -16.56 5.34 -18.97
N VAL A 203 -15.27 5.05 -18.83
CA VAL A 203 -14.30 5.90 -18.10
C VAL A 203 -13.81 7.02 -19.02
N TRP A 204 -13.33 6.67 -20.21
CA TRP A 204 -12.69 7.59 -21.17
C TRP A 204 -13.39 7.53 -22.55
N PRO A 205 -14.63 8.04 -22.66
CA PRO A 205 -15.45 7.92 -23.87
C PRO A 205 -14.87 8.64 -25.11
N LYS A 206 -13.97 9.61 -24.91
CA LYS A 206 -13.31 10.32 -26.01
C LYS A 206 -12.17 9.51 -26.64
N GLU A 207 -11.57 8.61 -25.87
CA GLU A 207 -10.38 7.86 -26.27
C GLU A 207 -10.74 6.47 -26.78
N TYR A 208 -11.66 5.79 -26.09
CA TYR A 208 -12.13 4.47 -26.45
C TYR A 208 -13.46 4.59 -27.17
N LYS A 209 -13.55 3.97 -28.34
CA LYS A 209 -14.79 3.88 -29.12
C LYS A 209 -15.17 2.42 -29.26
N ARG A 210 -16.47 2.15 -29.23
CA ARG A 210 -16.97 0.89 -29.77
C ARG A 210 -16.63 0.89 -31.25
N ALA A 211 -16.11 -0.23 -31.75
CA ALA A 211 -16.08 -0.42 -33.19
C ALA A 211 -17.52 -0.25 -33.66
N GLU A 212 -17.79 0.83 -34.41
CA GLU A 212 -19.04 0.96 -35.13
C GLU A 212 -19.04 -0.23 -36.09
N ILE A 213 -19.80 -1.28 -35.76
CA ILE A 213 -20.05 -2.36 -36.69
C ILE A 213 -20.64 -1.65 -37.92
N PRO A 214 -19.95 -1.64 -39.07
CA PRO A 214 -20.45 -0.91 -40.22
C PRO A 214 -21.85 -1.47 -40.53
N GLN A 215 -22.88 -0.63 -40.39
CA GLN A 215 -24.27 -1.04 -40.62
C GLN A 215 -24.52 -1.43 -42.09
N ASP A 216 -23.56 -1.16 -42.99
CA ASP A 216 -23.64 -1.43 -44.42
C ASP A 216 -23.18 -2.83 -44.87
N VAL A 217 -22.85 -3.76 -43.97
CA VAL A 217 -22.58 -5.17 -44.37
C VAL A 217 -23.82 -6.05 -44.14
N THR A 218 -24.93 -5.63 -44.71
CA THR A 218 -25.92 -6.59 -45.23
C THR A 218 -25.80 -6.56 -46.75
N THR A 219 -25.36 -7.67 -47.33
CA THR A 219 -25.24 -7.94 -48.79
C THR A 219 -23.97 -7.48 -49.53
N SER A 220 -22.84 -8.18 -49.33
CA SER A 220 -22.08 -8.76 -50.47
C SER A 220 -20.97 -9.68 -50.00
N SER A 221 -20.96 -10.88 -50.57
CA SER A 221 -20.01 -11.96 -50.40
C SER A 221 -18.56 -11.53 -50.70
N GLY A 222 -17.62 -11.91 -49.81
CA GLY A 222 -16.20 -12.09 -50.16
C GLY A 222 -15.18 -11.28 -49.36
N SER A 223 -14.89 -11.65 -48.11
CA SER A 223 -13.57 -11.42 -47.50
C SER A 223 -13.40 -12.28 -46.23
N GLU A 224 -13.19 -13.58 -46.42
CA GLU A 224 -12.77 -14.51 -45.37
C GLU A 224 -11.26 -14.41 -45.20
N THR A 225 -10.76 -13.75 -44.15
CA THR A 225 -9.45 -14.11 -43.56
C THR A 225 -9.15 -13.45 -42.23
N PHE A 226 -9.69 -12.26 -41.93
CA PHE A 226 -9.38 -11.57 -40.66
C PHE A 226 -10.46 -11.70 -39.58
N ASP A 227 -11.74 -11.84 -39.98
CA ASP A 227 -12.86 -12.01 -39.02
C ASP A 227 -12.86 -13.37 -38.31
N LEU A 228 -12.24 -14.40 -38.89
CA LEU A 228 -12.21 -15.75 -38.29
C LEU A 228 -11.29 -15.87 -37.06
N MET A 229 -10.31 -14.98 -36.86
CA MET A 229 -9.44 -15.05 -35.67
C MET A 229 -10.01 -14.36 -34.43
N ILE A 230 -10.87 -13.34 -34.60
CA ILE A 230 -11.48 -12.64 -33.46
C ILE A 230 -12.90 -13.15 -33.17
N SER A 231 -13.67 -13.58 -34.18
CA SER A 231 -15.04 -14.09 -33.95
C SER A 231 -15.08 -15.52 -33.39
N GLU A 232 -14.18 -16.42 -33.78
CA GLU A 232 -14.26 -17.83 -33.34
C GLU A 232 -13.86 -18.02 -31.87
N GLY A 233 -12.89 -17.23 -31.38
CA GLY A 233 -12.44 -17.25 -29.98
C GLY A 233 -13.43 -16.58 -29.02
N VAL A 234 -14.09 -15.50 -29.46
CA VAL A 234 -15.04 -14.74 -28.63
C VAL A 234 -16.45 -15.37 -28.67
N ARG A 235 -16.89 -15.94 -29.81
CA ARG A 235 -18.18 -16.64 -29.90
C ARG A 235 -18.17 -18.00 -29.18
N LYS A 236 -17.03 -18.70 -29.10
CA LYS A 236 -16.91 -19.90 -28.24
C LYS A 236 -16.91 -19.59 -26.74
N LEU A 237 -16.51 -18.39 -26.34
CA LEU A 237 -16.53 -17.96 -24.93
C LEU A 237 -17.91 -17.46 -24.47
N ILE A 238 -18.74 -16.95 -25.38
CA ILE A 238 -20.11 -16.48 -25.07
C ILE A 238 -21.14 -17.62 -25.20
N GLY A 239 -20.80 -18.72 -25.87
CA GLY A 239 -21.71 -19.83 -26.18
C GLY A 239 -21.55 -21.13 -25.37
N MET A 240 -20.69 -21.20 -24.34
CA MET A 240 -20.57 -22.41 -23.51
C MET A 240 -21.45 -22.30 -22.25
N PRO A 241 -22.46 -23.17 -22.08
CA PRO A 241 -23.13 -23.33 -20.80
C PRO A 241 -22.22 -24.16 -19.88
N LEU A 242 -21.41 -23.52 -19.04
CA LEU A 242 -20.70 -24.20 -17.97
C LEU A 242 -20.96 -23.55 -16.61
N LEU A 243 -21.58 -24.36 -15.76
CA LEU A 243 -21.67 -24.28 -14.29
C LEU A 243 -22.55 -23.15 -13.71
N GLN A 244 -23.86 -23.31 -13.90
CA GLN A 244 -24.89 -22.77 -12.99
C GLN A 244 -25.71 -23.85 -12.26
N SER A 245 -25.27 -25.11 -12.24
CA SER A 245 -26.12 -26.22 -11.73
C SER A 245 -25.57 -27.03 -10.55
N VAL A 246 -24.63 -26.50 -9.76
CA VAL A 246 -24.30 -27.11 -8.45
C VAL A 246 -24.16 -26.04 -7.38
N ALA A 247 -25.27 -25.36 -7.08
CA ALA A 247 -25.60 -24.75 -5.77
C ALA A 247 -26.88 -23.89 -5.89
N PRO A 248 -28.05 -24.52 -6.09
CA PRO A 248 -29.19 -24.13 -5.24
C PRO A 248 -29.83 -25.29 -4.46
N GLU A 249 -29.47 -26.55 -4.73
CA GLU A 249 -30.13 -27.71 -4.10
C GLU A 249 -29.65 -28.06 -2.69
N LEU A 250 -28.55 -27.47 -2.21
CA LEU A 250 -28.10 -27.60 -0.81
C LEU A 250 -28.62 -26.50 0.12
N LEU A 251 -29.14 -25.40 -0.43
CA LEU A 251 -29.79 -24.33 0.36
C LEU A 251 -31.33 -24.44 0.35
N SER A 252 -31.93 -25.20 -0.58
CA SER A 252 -33.39 -25.33 -0.72
C SER A 252 -34.04 -26.41 0.16
N LYS A 253 -33.29 -27.16 0.96
CA LYS A 253 -33.84 -28.15 1.92
C LYS A 253 -34.13 -27.60 3.32
N SER A 254 -33.86 -26.32 3.59
CA SER A 254 -34.36 -25.66 4.79
C SER A 254 -35.69 -24.95 4.47
N LYS A 255 -36.79 -25.72 4.43
CA LYS A 255 -38.17 -25.21 4.30
C LYS A 255 -38.69 -24.64 5.64
N VAL A 256 -37.87 -23.89 6.36
CA VAL A 256 -38.38 -23.02 7.43
C VAL A 256 -38.39 -21.62 6.85
N PRO A 257 -39.56 -20.97 6.69
CA PRO A 257 -39.60 -19.55 6.34
C PRO A 257 -38.73 -18.82 7.35
N ILE A 258 -37.68 -18.14 6.88
CA ILE A 258 -36.90 -17.27 7.75
C ILE A 258 -37.80 -16.06 7.98
N PRO A 259 -38.31 -15.82 9.20
CA PRO A 259 -39.06 -14.61 9.46
C PRO A 259 -38.10 -13.43 9.23
N THR A 260 -38.49 -12.50 8.36
CA THR A 260 -37.83 -11.19 8.27
C THR A 260 -38.07 -10.50 9.61
N ILE A 261 -37.08 -10.55 10.50
CA ILE A 261 -37.15 -9.87 11.79
C ILE A 261 -36.96 -8.40 11.49
N THR A 262 -38.08 -7.67 11.50
CA THR A 262 -38.03 -6.21 11.55
C THR A 262 -37.92 -5.87 13.02
N ILE A 263 -36.70 -5.54 13.49
CA ILE A 263 -36.50 -5.11 14.87
C ILE A 263 -37.07 -3.69 14.96
N THR A 264 -38.22 -3.52 15.63
CA THR A 264 -38.69 -2.18 15.96
C THR A 264 -37.97 -1.70 17.22
N GLN A 265 -37.81 -0.38 17.39
CA GLN A 265 -37.12 0.18 18.56
C GLN A 265 -37.85 -0.09 19.90
N ASP A 266 -39.00 -0.77 19.88
CA ASP A 266 -39.79 -1.07 21.06
C ASP A 266 -39.11 -2.15 21.93
N THR A 267 -39.04 -1.88 23.24
CA THR A 267 -38.28 -2.67 24.22
C THR A 267 -38.70 -4.14 24.35
N HIS A 268 -39.86 -4.53 23.81
CA HIS A 268 -40.34 -5.91 23.86
C HIS A 268 -39.71 -6.82 22.80
N ASP A 269 -39.28 -6.29 21.66
CA ASP A 269 -38.75 -7.11 20.57
C ASP A 269 -37.38 -7.71 20.91
N MET A 270 -36.56 -7.04 21.73
CA MET A 270 -35.19 -7.49 22.00
C MET A 270 -35.14 -8.77 22.85
N TYR A 271 -36.07 -8.93 23.80
CA TYR A 271 -36.19 -10.16 24.59
C TYR A 271 -36.62 -11.36 23.75
N ASP A 272 -37.48 -11.13 22.77
CA ASP A 272 -37.90 -12.18 21.83
C ASP A 272 -36.74 -12.56 20.88
N ILE A 273 -35.89 -11.60 20.51
CA ILE A 273 -34.67 -11.88 19.73
C ILE A 273 -33.65 -12.65 20.56
N GLU A 274 -33.44 -12.32 21.84
CA GLU A 274 -32.58 -13.09 22.74
C GLU A 274 -33.08 -14.53 22.88
N LYS A 275 -34.38 -14.73 23.10
CA LYS A 275 -34.98 -16.07 23.10
C LYS A 275 -34.82 -16.79 21.77
N MET A 276 -34.97 -16.09 20.64
CA MET A 276 -34.72 -16.67 19.33
C MET A 276 -33.25 -17.03 19.15
N TYR A 277 -32.33 -16.22 19.67
CA TYR A 277 -30.89 -16.47 19.64
C TYR A 277 -30.54 -17.72 20.43
N ASP A 278 -31.07 -17.88 21.65
CA ASP A 278 -30.92 -19.08 22.46
C ASP A 278 -31.49 -20.33 21.76
N LEU A 279 -32.55 -20.16 20.97
CA LEU A 279 -33.14 -21.21 20.14
C LEU A 279 -32.38 -21.42 18.82
N TRP A 280 -31.51 -20.50 18.42
CA TRP A 280 -30.75 -20.57 17.19
C TRP A 280 -29.44 -21.32 17.41
N GLN A 281 -29.28 -22.43 16.68
CA GLN A 281 -28.03 -23.17 16.65
C GLN A 281 -26.88 -22.30 16.11
N ALA A 282 -25.65 -22.64 16.53
CA ALA A 282 -24.40 -22.06 16.03
C ALA A 282 -24.43 -21.92 14.49
N GLY A 283 -24.08 -20.74 13.98
CA GLY A 283 -24.02 -20.46 12.54
C GLY A 283 -25.02 -19.44 11.98
N LYS A 284 -25.94 -18.90 12.79
CA LYS A 284 -26.83 -17.78 12.38
C LYS A 284 -26.34 -16.39 12.79
N THR A 285 -25.18 -16.29 13.42
CA THR A 285 -24.56 -15.05 13.91
C THR A 285 -24.51 -13.94 12.86
N PHE A 286 -24.30 -14.29 11.59
CA PHE A 286 -24.26 -13.31 10.49
C PHE A 286 -25.60 -12.59 10.29
N GLN A 287 -26.73 -13.29 10.44
CA GLN A 287 -28.06 -12.69 10.29
C GLN A 287 -28.41 -11.78 11.46
N VAL A 288 -28.12 -12.24 12.69
CA VAL A 288 -28.26 -11.45 13.92
C VAL A 288 -27.44 -10.18 13.78
N TYR A 289 -26.17 -10.32 13.42
CA TYR A 289 -25.24 -9.20 13.29
C TYR A 289 -25.72 -8.17 12.26
N GLY A 290 -26.23 -8.61 11.11
CA GLY A 290 -26.84 -7.70 10.12
C GLY A 290 -28.03 -6.93 10.70
N ALA A 291 -28.91 -7.59 11.44
CA ALA A 291 -30.04 -6.92 12.08
C ALA A 291 -29.59 -5.93 13.19
N LEU A 292 -28.48 -6.20 13.89
CA LEU A 292 -27.90 -5.27 14.86
C LEU A 292 -27.29 -4.03 14.20
N GLN A 293 -26.78 -4.12 12.97
CA GLN A 293 -26.23 -2.99 12.21
C GLN A 293 -27.33 -1.99 11.81
N ASP A 294 -28.56 -2.45 11.59
CA ASP A 294 -29.70 -1.60 11.22
C ASP A 294 -30.24 -0.75 12.41
N LEU A 295 -29.76 -0.99 13.63
CA LEU A 295 -30.21 -0.26 14.84
C LEU A 295 -29.43 1.05 15.03
N LEU A 296 -30.09 2.16 14.72
CA LEU A 296 -29.50 3.51 14.77
C LEU A 296 -30.27 4.45 15.73
N PRO A 297 -29.66 4.93 16.84
CA PRO A 297 -28.43 4.42 17.48
C PRO A 297 -28.64 3.01 18.07
N PHE A 298 -27.55 2.32 18.41
CA PHE A 298 -27.65 1.00 19.03
C PHE A 298 -28.26 1.10 20.44
N PRO A 299 -29.38 0.42 20.73
CA PRO A 299 -30.10 0.61 21.98
C PRO A 299 -29.46 -0.22 23.11
N HIS A 300 -29.42 0.34 24.33
CA HIS A 300 -28.73 -0.29 25.46
C HIS A 300 -29.36 -1.63 25.90
N ASN A 301 -30.66 -1.82 25.69
CA ASN A 301 -31.32 -3.11 25.93
C ASN A 301 -30.87 -4.22 24.95
N GLY A 302 -30.21 -3.87 23.84
CA GLY A 302 -29.61 -4.83 22.90
C GLY A 302 -28.21 -5.30 23.30
N MET A 303 -27.61 -4.75 24.36
CA MET A 303 -26.28 -5.11 24.82
C MET A 303 -26.14 -6.60 25.18
N PRO A 304 -27.07 -7.27 25.89
CA PRO A 304 -26.89 -8.68 26.24
C PRO A 304 -26.82 -9.59 25.00
N LEU A 305 -27.65 -9.33 23.98
CA LEU A 305 -27.57 -10.00 22.68
C LEU A 305 -26.22 -9.73 21.98
N LEU A 306 -25.75 -8.48 22.00
CA LEU A 306 -24.44 -8.13 21.45
C LEU A 306 -23.30 -8.84 22.19
N HIS A 307 -23.34 -8.96 23.52
CA HIS A 307 -22.39 -9.74 24.30
C HIS A 307 -22.34 -11.20 23.83
N SER A 308 -23.48 -11.82 23.60
CA SER A 308 -23.56 -13.19 23.07
C SER A 308 -22.91 -13.32 21.68
N VAL A 309 -23.14 -12.35 20.79
CA VAL A 309 -22.51 -12.31 19.46
C VAL A 309 -21.00 -12.08 19.55
N VAL A 310 -20.55 -11.20 20.45
CA VAL A 310 -19.12 -10.92 20.69
C VAL A 310 -18.42 -12.17 21.23
N GLU A 311 -19.01 -12.85 22.21
CA GLU A 311 -18.47 -14.08 22.79
C GLU A 311 -18.30 -15.18 21.73
N GLU A 312 -19.30 -15.37 20.86
CA GLU A 312 -19.21 -16.32 19.75
C GLU A 312 -18.11 -15.92 18.74
N LYS A 313 -18.03 -14.65 18.35
CA LYS A 313 -16.99 -14.17 17.42
C LYS A 313 -15.59 -14.36 17.98
N LEU A 314 -15.36 -14.05 19.26
CA LEU A 314 -14.08 -14.20 19.93
C LEU A 314 -13.70 -15.67 20.20
N SER A 315 -14.68 -16.53 20.42
CA SER A 315 -14.45 -17.97 20.55
C SER A 315 -14.00 -18.60 19.22
N ASN A 316 -14.48 -18.07 18.10
CA ASN A 316 -14.19 -18.60 16.77
C ASN A 316 -12.95 -17.98 16.10
N LYS A 317 -12.55 -16.77 16.51
CA LYS A 317 -11.49 -15.99 15.85
C LYS A 317 -10.49 -15.52 16.89
N ASN A 318 -9.25 -15.91 16.70
CA ASN A 318 -8.05 -15.68 17.53
C ASN A 318 -7.85 -14.22 18.02
N GLY A 319 -8.75 -13.72 18.86
CA GLY A 319 -8.83 -12.34 19.33
C GLY A 319 -9.25 -11.31 18.27
N VAL A 320 -9.95 -11.69 17.19
CA VAL A 320 -10.39 -10.72 16.16
C VAL A 320 -11.86 -10.37 16.35
N LEU A 321 -12.12 -9.12 16.71
CA LEU A 321 -13.46 -8.57 16.90
C LEU A 321 -13.70 -7.42 15.92
N SER A 322 -14.71 -7.57 15.06
CA SER A 322 -15.22 -6.47 14.25
C SER A 322 -16.65 -6.17 14.68
N LEU A 323 -16.84 -4.89 15.02
CA LEU A 323 -18.08 -4.20 15.38
C LEU A 323 -18.40 -3.11 14.34
N ALA A 324 -17.80 -3.21 13.14
CA ALA A 324 -18.02 -2.24 12.07
C ALA A 324 -19.50 -2.12 11.71
N GLU A 325 -19.90 -0.88 11.42
CA GLU A 325 -21.26 -0.43 11.07
C GLU A 325 -22.29 -0.56 12.22
N ILE A 326 -21.92 -1.07 13.40
CA ILE A 326 -22.80 -1.00 14.57
C ILE A 326 -22.65 0.38 15.21
N ALA A 327 -23.76 1.11 15.32
CA ALA A 327 -23.82 2.46 15.89
C ALA A 327 -23.73 2.49 17.43
N LEU A 328 -22.63 1.95 17.96
CA LEU A 328 -22.31 1.94 19.39
C LEU A 328 -21.82 3.32 19.86
N ARG A 329 -22.22 3.70 21.07
CA ARG A 329 -21.67 4.85 21.79
C ARG A 329 -20.40 4.47 22.54
N ASP A 330 -19.63 5.48 22.97
CA ASP A 330 -18.38 5.31 23.72
C ASP A 330 -18.56 4.40 24.96
N ASP A 331 -19.62 4.62 25.75
CA ASP A 331 -19.92 3.85 26.97
C ASP A 331 -20.22 2.37 26.69
N GLN A 332 -20.93 2.08 25.59
CA GLN A 332 -21.21 0.71 25.15
C GLN A 332 -19.95 -0.02 24.67
N VAL A 333 -19.03 0.69 23.99
CA VAL A 333 -17.73 0.12 23.62
C VAL A 333 -16.90 -0.15 24.87
N GLU A 334 -16.86 0.78 25.84
CA GLU A 334 -16.20 0.54 27.13
C GLU A 334 -16.77 -0.68 27.85
N GLU A 335 -18.10 -0.87 27.88
CA GLU A 335 -18.76 -2.04 28.49
C GLU A 335 -18.26 -3.36 27.89
N ILE A 336 -18.19 -3.44 26.55
CA ILE A 336 -17.67 -4.61 25.84
C ILE A 336 -16.19 -4.85 26.18
N LEU A 337 -15.37 -3.79 26.20
CA LEU A 337 -13.94 -3.91 26.45
C LEU A 337 -13.61 -4.23 27.91
N ASN A 338 -14.41 -3.80 28.87
CA ASN A 338 -14.25 -4.20 30.26
C ASN A 338 -14.41 -5.72 30.45
N ILE A 339 -15.26 -6.36 29.64
CA ILE A 339 -15.51 -7.80 29.73
C ILE A 339 -14.53 -8.59 28.85
N TYR A 340 -14.25 -8.12 27.64
CA TYR A 340 -13.51 -8.90 26.63
C TYR A 340 -12.15 -8.34 26.24
N GLY A 341 -11.74 -7.17 26.74
CA GLY A 341 -10.55 -6.44 26.30
C GLY A 341 -9.27 -7.27 26.31
N ASN A 342 -9.07 -8.11 27.33
CA ASN A 342 -7.90 -9.01 27.43
C ASN A 342 -7.86 -10.13 26.36
N ARG A 343 -8.96 -10.40 25.65
CA ARG A 343 -9.01 -11.40 24.58
C ARG A 343 -8.86 -10.77 23.19
N ILE A 344 -9.00 -9.45 23.09
CA ILE A 344 -9.04 -8.76 21.81
C ILE A 344 -7.62 -8.38 21.39
N ARG A 345 -7.21 -8.85 20.22
CA ARG A 345 -5.96 -8.50 19.54
C ARG A 345 -6.20 -7.53 18.38
N ARG A 346 -7.30 -7.71 17.64
CA ARG A 346 -7.75 -6.79 16.59
C ARG A 346 -9.16 -6.32 16.89
N LEU A 347 -9.34 -5.01 16.92
CA LEU A 347 -10.63 -4.35 17.10
C LEU A 347 -10.91 -3.47 15.88
N ASP A 348 -12.06 -3.68 15.27
CA ASP A 348 -12.55 -2.87 14.15
C ASP A 348 -13.88 -2.21 14.53
N LEU A 349 -13.87 -0.87 14.52
CA LEU A 349 -14.96 0.02 14.88
C LEU A 349 -15.37 0.92 13.69
N SER A 350 -15.02 0.53 12.47
CA SER A 350 -15.23 1.34 11.27
C SER A 350 -16.71 1.63 11.03
N HIS A 351 -16.99 2.76 10.38
CA HIS A 351 -18.32 3.23 10.01
C HIS A 351 -19.27 3.44 11.19
N ASN A 352 -18.72 3.74 12.37
CA ASN A 352 -19.51 4.13 13.53
C ASN A 352 -19.56 5.66 13.65
N SER A 353 -20.75 6.22 13.51
CA SER A 353 -21.01 7.67 13.54
C SER A 353 -21.17 8.27 14.95
N TYR A 354 -21.13 7.46 16.00
CA TYR A 354 -21.38 7.87 17.38
C TYR A 354 -20.14 7.85 18.29
N LEU A 355 -19.01 7.31 17.81
CA LEU A 355 -17.76 7.26 18.58
C LEU A 355 -17.02 8.57 18.55
N THR A 356 -16.55 9.03 19.70
CA THR A 356 -15.75 10.26 19.80
C THR A 356 -14.27 9.95 20.00
N ALA A 357 -13.37 10.91 19.73
CA ALA A 357 -11.93 10.70 19.91
C ALA A 357 -11.52 10.30 21.36
N LYS A 358 -12.38 10.55 22.35
CA LYS A 358 -12.14 10.17 23.76
C LYS A 358 -12.13 8.67 23.99
N ILE A 359 -12.77 7.88 23.13
CA ILE A 359 -12.80 6.42 23.28
C ILE A 359 -11.45 5.78 22.95
N VAL A 360 -10.64 6.38 22.08
CA VAL A 360 -9.36 5.82 21.63
C VAL A 360 -8.40 5.51 22.79
N PRO A 361 -8.06 6.46 23.70
CA PRO A 361 -7.21 6.13 24.84
C PRO A 361 -7.83 5.08 25.77
N ARG A 362 -9.16 5.07 25.90
CA ARG A 362 -9.89 4.10 26.74
C ARG A 362 -9.81 2.69 26.15
N ILE A 363 -9.91 2.56 24.83
CA ILE A 363 -9.72 1.29 24.12
C ILE A 363 -8.32 0.74 24.41
N LEU A 364 -7.28 1.56 24.25
CA LEU A 364 -5.88 1.15 24.45
C LEU A 364 -5.58 0.76 25.90
N GLN A 365 -6.27 1.38 26.86
CA GLN A 365 -6.17 1.02 28.28
C GLN A 365 -6.92 -0.26 28.64
N LEU A 366 -8.14 -0.45 28.11
CA LEU A 366 -9.01 -1.58 28.45
C LEU A 366 -8.64 -2.86 27.68
N ALA A 367 -7.94 -2.74 26.55
CA ALA A 367 -7.48 -3.85 25.74
C ALA A 367 -5.94 -3.86 25.62
N PRO A 368 -5.20 -4.25 26.68
CA PRO A 368 -3.73 -4.18 26.71
C PRO A 368 -3.04 -5.13 25.72
N HIS A 369 -3.75 -6.12 25.18
CA HIS A 369 -3.25 -7.05 24.16
C HIS A 369 -3.67 -6.65 22.74
N LEU A 370 -4.32 -5.49 22.60
CA LEU A 370 -4.69 -4.96 21.30
C LEU A 370 -3.43 -4.57 20.53
N ASN A 371 -3.29 -5.14 19.34
CA ASN A 371 -2.21 -4.83 18.42
C ASN A 371 -2.72 -4.19 17.12
N THR A 372 -4.02 -4.26 16.83
CA THR A 372 -4.60 -3.61 15.66
C THR A 372 -5.91 -2.92 16.01
N LEU A 373 -5.97 -1.62 15.77
CA LEU A 373 -7.18 -0.82 15.92
C LEU A 373 -7.58 -0.23 14.56
N VAL A 374 -8.81 -0.48 14.13
CA VAL A 374 -9.36 0.02 12.86
C VAL A 374 -10.49 1.00 13.14
N ILE A 375 -10.30 2.25 12.72
CA ILE A 375 -11.24 3.36 12.88
C ILE A 375 -11.32 4.09 11.53
N LEU A 376 -12.09 3.53 10.60
CA LEU A 376 -12.31 4.10 9.27
C LEU A 376 -13.73 4.63 9.16
N GLY A 377 -13.94 5.79 8.54
CA GLY A 377 -15.30 6.32 8.36
C GLY A 377 -16.04 6.70 9.65
N CYS A 378 -15.31 7.08 10.71
CA CYS A 378 -15.88 7.55 11.98
C CYS A 378 -15.77 9.09 12.06
N PRO A 379 -16.80 9.85 11.62
CA PRO A 379 -16.69 11.30 11.39
C PRO A 379 -16.43 12.14 12.66
N LEU A 380 -16.78 11.64 13.84
CA LEU A 380 -16.56 12.33 15.12
C LEU A 380 -15.16 12.10 15.71
N ILE A 381 -14.32 11.29 15.04
CA ILE A 381 -12.91 11.08 15.36
C ILE A 381 -12.10 11.83 14.30
N GLU A 382 -11.95 13.13 14.49
CA GLU A 382 -11.25 14.00 13.54
C GLU A 382 -9.73 13.79 13.58
N ASN A 383 -9.07 14.05 12.45
CA ASN A 383 -7.62 13.89 12.30
C ASN A 383 -6.82 14.66 13.36
N ASP A 384 -7.20 15.91 13.65
CA ASP A 384 -6.48 16.78 14.60
C ASP A 384 -6.53 16.24 16.02
N HIS A 385 -7.67 15.67 16.44
CA HIS A 385 -7.79 15.01 17.74
C HIS A 385 -6.90 13.78 17.84
N VAL A 386 -6.79 13.00 16.75
CA VAL A 386 -5.88 11.84 16.70
C VAL A 386 -4.43 12.28 16.81
N TYR A 387 -4.04 13.32 16.06
CA TYR A 387 -2.68 13.86 16.14
C TYR A 387 -2.34 14.38 17.54
N GLN A 388 -3.26 15.12 18.16
CA GLN A 388 -3.09 15.63 19.52
C GLN A 388 -2.96 14.48 20.52
N LEU A 389 -3.82 13.47 20.43
CA LEU A 389 -3.76 12.28 21.28
C LEU A 389 -2.43 11.54 21.15
N MET A 390 -1.89 11.39 19.94
CA MET A 390 -0.58 10.77 19.74
C MET A 390 0.55 11.58 20.37
N ARG A 391 0.48 12.92 20.37
CA ARG A 391 1.49 13.77 21.03
C ARG A 391 1.39 13.66 22.54
N ASP A 392 0.19 13.70 23.09
CA ASP A 392 -0.04 13.72 24.53
C ASP A 392 0.12 12.34 25.17
N ASN A 393 -0.15 11.27 24.41
CA ASN A 393 -0.23 9.89 24.91
C ASN A 393 0.41 8.87 23.96
N GLY A 394 1.53 9.22 23.31
CA GLY A 394 2.20 8.34 22.34
C GLY A 394 2.53 6.93 22.87
N ASN A 395 2.84 6.82 24.16
CA ASN A 395 3.11 5.54 24.82
C ASN A 395 1.93 4.56 24.81
N LEU A 396 0.68 5.04 24.76
CA LEU A 396 -0.50 4.17 24.66
C LEU A 396 -0.52 3.40 23.33
N PHE A 397 0.19 3.88 22.32
CA PHE A 397 0.22 3.25 21.00
C PHE A 397 1.38 2.26 20.82
N HIS A 398 2.27 2.09 21.81
CA HIS A 398 3.42 1.17 21.71
C HIS A 398 3.00 -0.30 21.54
N SER A 399 1.82 -0.68 22.05
CA SER A 399 1.28 -2.04 21.88
C SER A 399 0.67 -2.27 20.49
N LEU A 400 0.40 -1.20 19.73
CA LEU A 400 -0.22 -1.31 18.43
C LEU A 400 0.83 -1.59 17.35
N ASP A 401 0.59 -2.65 16.60
CA ASP A 401 1.23 -2.89 15.32
C ASP A 401 0.59 -2.06 14.19
N ALA A 402 -0.71 -1.77 14.31
CA ALA A 402 -1.48 -1.06 13.31
C ALA A 402 -2.56 -0.19 13.93
N PHE A 403 -2.59 1.07 13.51
CA PHE A 403 -3.69 1.98 13.77
C PHE A 403 -4.23 2.51 12.44
N LEU A 404 -5.29 1.88 11.93
CA LEU A 404 -5.88 2.23 10.64
C LEU A 404 -6.87 3.38 10.84
N HIS A 405 -6.40 4.59 10.64
CA HIS A 405 -7.18 5.82 10.73
C HIS A 405 -6.86 6.73 9.53
N PRO A 406 -7.84 7.47 8.96
CA PRO A 406 -7.61 8.35 7.80
C PRO A 406 -6.42 9.30 7.96
N SER A 407 -6.20 9.80 9.17
CA SER A 407 -5.09 10.69 9.52
C SER A 407 -3.68 10.12 9.25
N LEU A 408 -3.53 8.79 9.20
CA LEU A 408 -2.27 8.09 8.94
C LEU A 408 -2.24 7.43 7.55
N LEU A 409 -3.34 7.51 6.81
CA LEU A 409 -3.56 6.87 5.51
C LEU A 409 -3.71 7.89 4.37
N GLN A 410 -3.42 9.17 4.64
CA GLN A 410 -3.40 10.23 3.64
C GLN A 410 -1.97 10.77 3.52
N PRO A 411 -1.43 11.00 2.31
CA PRO A 411 -0.25 11.81 2.10
C PRO A 411 -0.60 13.21 2.57
N LEU A 412 0.25 13.76 3.42
CA LEU A 412 0.16 15.15 3.80
C LEU A 412 0.61 15.98 2.60
N GLU A 413 0.04 17.17 2.48
CA GLU A 413 0.54 18.13 1.50
C GLU A 413 2.07 18.27 1.69
N LEU A 414 2.81 18.13 0.58
CA LEU A 414 4.27 17.98 0.47
C LEU A 414 5.11 19.14 1.05
N THR A 415 4.53 19.96 1.91
CA THR A 415 5.30 20.90 2.72
C THR A 415 6.23 20.10 3.63
N ARG A 416 7.54 20.31 3.48
CA ARG A 416 8.62 19.49 4.07
C ARG A 416 8.63 19.46 5.61
N GLU A 417 7.76 20.23 6.27
CA GLU A 417 7.88 20.62 7.67
C GLU A 417 6.70 20.19 8.55
N ASN A 418 5.56 19.78 7.97
CA ASN A 418 4.31 19.64 8.72
C ASN A 418 3.77 18.21 8.75
N THR A 419 4.57 17.25 9.23
CA THR A 419 3.94 16.02 9.74
C THR A 419 3.09 16.39 10.97
N PRO A 420 1.77 16.24 10.97
CA PRO A 420 0.93 16.72 12.06
C PRO A 420 1.00 15.77 13.27
N TYR A 421 1.45 14.52 13.05
CA TYR A 421 1.69 13.52 14.08
C TYR A 421 3.12 13.58 14.63
N PRO A 422 3.34 13.13 15.88
CA PRO A 422 4.68 12.94 16.41
C PRO A 422 5.38 11.79 15.69
N ILE A 423 6.67 11.94 15.42
CA ILE A 423 7.44 10.92 14.72
C ILE A 423 7.99 9.92 15.73
N ALA A 424 7.68 8.64 15.53
CA ALA A 424 8.24 7.56 16.32
C ALA A 424 9.53 7.01 15.68
N PHE A 425 9.57 6.95 14.35
CA PHE A 425 10.72 6.44 13.61
C PHE A 425 10.90 7.18 12.28
N SER A 426 12.14 7.45 11.89
CA SER A 426 12.53 8.04 10.62
C SER A 426 13.57 7.18 9.94
N TYR A 427 13.43 7.00 8.64
CA TYR A 427 14.53 6.61 7.76
C TYR A 427 15.03 7.86 7.06
N ILE A 428 16.33 8.12 7.09
CA ILE A 428 16.93 9.24 6.37
C ILE A 428 18.18 8.75 5.65
N GLN A 429 18.18 8.87 4.32
CA GLN A 429 19.31 8.57 3.47
C GLN A 429 19.84 9.84 2.82
N VAL A 430 21.17 9.98 2.84
CA VAL A 430 21.88 11.03 2.13
C VAL A 430 22.95 10.42 1.25
N SER A 431 22.95 10.79 -0.03
CA SER A 431 24.05 10.48 -0.95
C SER A 431 24.82 11.75 -1.28
N GLY A 432 26.16 11.69 -1.17
CA GLY A 432 27.04 12.82 -1.45
C GLY A 432 27.06 13.29 -2.91
N SER A 433 26.32 12.65 -3.82
CA SER A 433 26.20 13.05 -5.23
C SER A 433 25.15 14.14 -5.51
N HIS A 434 24.86 15.02 -4.54
CA HIS A 434 23.96 16.20 -4.65
C HIS A 434 22.46 15.88 -4.78
N SER A 435 22.02 14.71 -4.34
CA SER A 435 20.58 14.42 -4.24
C SER A 435 20.00 15.01 -2.93
N HIS A 436 18.79 15.56 -2.99
CA HIS A 436 18.04 15.89 -1.77
C HIS A 436 17.97 14.68 -0.83
N PRO A 437 18.00 14.88 0.50
CA PRO A 437 17.87 13.79 1.45
C PRO A 437 16.58 13.05 1.18
N VAL A 438 16.69 11.74 1.11
CA VAL A 438 15.54 10.83 1.03
C VAL A 438 15.11 10.56 2.46
N ALA A 439 13.89 10.92 2.81
CA ALA A 439 13.36 10.68 4.14
C ALA A 439 11.96 10.06 4.09
N CYS A 440 11.69 9.14 5.01
CA CYS A 440 10.34 8.75 5.35
C CYS A 440 10.19 8.57 6.86
N THR A 441 9.02 8.89 7.38
CA THR A 441 8.76 8.91 8.82
C THR A 441 7.48 8.15 9.13
N LEU A 442 7.49 7.47 10.26
CA LEU A 442 6.39 6.67 10.76
C LEU A 442 5.83 7.29 12.05
N PRO A 443 4.51 7.36 12.18
CA PRO A 443 3.85 7.82 13.41
C PRO A 443 3.95 6.79 14.53
N LEU A 444 4.05 5.51 14.18
CA LEU A 444 4.12 4.34 15.05
C LEU A 444 5.04 3.32 14.38
N PHE A 445 5.76 2.53 15.15
CA PHE A 445 6.48 1.38 14.60
C PHE A 445 6.48 0.22 15.58
N GLN A 446 6.66 -0.98 15.01
CA GLN A 446 7.04 -2.16 15.76
C GLN A 446 8.46 -2.52 15.34
N PRO A 447 9.34 -2.93 16.28
CA PRO A 447 10.73 -3.19 15.93
C PRO A 447 10.86 -4.29 14.87
N SER A 448 9.95 -5.28 14.85
CA SER A 448 9.88 -6.36 13.86
C SER A 448 9.72 -5.84 12.44
N VAL A 449 8.84 -4.85 12.27
CA VAL A 449 8.57 -4.20 10.98
C VAL A 449 9.79 -3.42 10.54
N ILE A 450 10.44 -2.70 11.45
CA ILE A 450 11.67 -1.95 11.17
C ILE A 450 12.82 -2.89 10.79
N ILE A 451 13.06 -3.95 11.57
CA ILE A 451 14.09 -4.96 11.28
C ILE A 451 13.85 -5.58 9.91
N ARG A 452 12.61 -5.96 9.60
CA ARG A 452 12.28 -6.54 8.29
C ARG A 452 12.50 -5.56 7.15
N ALA A 453 12.08 -4.31 7.32
CA ALA A 453 12.28 -3.25 6.35
C ALA A 453 13.77 -3.00 6.08
N ILE A 454 14.58 -2.95 7.15
CA ILE A 454 16.04 -2.82 7.06
C ILE A 454 16.65 -4.05 6.43
N LEU A 455 16.21 -5.26 6.77
CA LEU A 455 16.70 -6.50 6.16
C LEU A 455 16.45 -6.50 4.65
N ASP A 456 15.24 -6.17 4.22
CA ASP A 456 14.89 -6.07 2.80
C ASP A 456 15.68 -4.94 2.09
N LEU A 457 15.91 -3.80 2.76
CA LEU A 457 16.78 -2.73 2.28
C LEU A 457 18.22 -3.23 2.10
N VAL A 458 18.76 -3.83 3.15
CA VAL A 458 20.17 -4.20 3.29
C VAL A 458 20.51 -5.34 2.33
N ALA A 459 19.60 -6.30 2.16
CA ALA A 459 19.75 -7.39 1.20
C ALA A 459 19.92 -6.89 -0.25
N SER A 460 19.43 -5.68 -0.55
CA SER A 460 19.60 -5.09 -1.87
C SER A 460 21.03 -4.66 -2.20
N PHE A 461 21.89 -4.47 -1.18
CA PHE A 461 23.30 -4.13 -1.37
C PHE A 461 24.19 -5.34 -1.64
N GLN A 462 23.68 -6.57 -1.55
CA GLN A 462 24.49 -7.76 -1.81
C GLN A 462 25.04 -7.76 -3.25
N PRO A 463 26.33 -8.07 -3.49
CA PRO A 463 26.92 -8.04 -4.84
C PRO A 463 26.21 -8.97 -5.83
N SER A 464 25.72 -10.12 -5.35
CA SER A 464 24.98 -11.08 -6.16
C SER A 464 23.67 -10.49 -6.71
N VAL A 465 23.06 -9.58 -5.96
CA VAL A 465 21.85 -8.84 -6.32
C VAL A 465 22.17 -7.79 -7.37
N ILE A 466 23.18 -6.95 -7.10
CA ILE A 466 23.63 -5.90 -8.01
C ILE A 466 24.03 -6.49 -9.38
N THR A 467 24.81 -7.58 -9.36
CA THR A 467 25.29 -8.28 -10.57
C THR A 467 24.14 -8.83 -11.41
N ARG A 468 23.08 -9.36 -10.77
CA ARG A 468 21.89 -9.87 -11.47
C ARG A 468 20.98 -8.77 -11.99
N ALA A 469 20.87 -7.67 -11.24
CA ALA A 469 20.03 -6.53 -11.59
C ALA A 469 20.58 -5.73 -12.77
N MET A 470 21.90 -5.75 -12.96
CA MET A 470 22.58 -4.98 -14.00
C MET A 470 23.68 -5.79 -14.72
N PRO A 471 23.34 -6.89 -15.41
CA PRO A 471 24.34 -7.74 -16.06
C PRO A 471 25.13 -6.98 -17.14
N ASP A 472 24.50 -6.00 -17.79
CA ASP A 472 25.12 -5.17 -18.82
C ASP A 472 26.13 -4.15 -18.25
N LEU A 473 26.00 -3.73 -16.98
CA LEU A 473 26.99 -2.85 -16.32
C LEU A 473 28.26 -3.61 -15.94
N VAL A 474 28.14 -4.88 -15.57
CA VAL A 474 29.28 -5.73 -15.22
C VAL A 474 30.10 -6.10 -16.46
N ALA A 475 29.46 -6.09 -17.64
CA ALA A 475 30.09 -6.46 -18.90
C ALA A 475 30.81 -5.29 -19.62
N SER A 476 30.56 -4.03 -19.26
CA SER A 476 31.28 -2.89 -19.84
C SER A 476 32.73 -2.80 -19.33
N ASP A 477 33.67 -2.47 -20.22
CA ASP A 477 35.10 -2.37 -19.92
C ASP A 477 35.32 -1.49 -18.67
N PRO A 478 35.95 -2.01 -17.59
CA PRO A 478 36.18 -1.24 -16.35
C PRO A 478 36.97 0.06 -16.57
N LYS A 479 37.59 0.25 -17.75
CA LYS A 479 38.27 1.49 -18.13
C LYS A 479 37.33 2.61 -18.58
N ASP A 480 36.10 2.33 -18.99
CA ASP A 480 35.12 3.35 -19.39
C ASP A 480 34.36 3.90 -18.15
N SER A 481 35.14 4.49 -17.25
CA SER A 481 34.75 4.90 -15.89
C SER A 481 33.88 6.16 -15.81
N SER A 482 33.54 6.77 -16.95
CA SER A 482 32.80 8.05 -16.98
C SER A 482 31.33 7.91 -16.58
N TRP A 483 30.77 6.70 -16.65
CA TRP A 483 29.41 6.36 -16.20
C TRP A 483 29.41 5.27 -15.14
N GLN A 484 30.35 5.30 -14.18
CA GLN A 484 30.20 4.50 -12.96
C GLN A 484 28.99 5.02 -12.19
N HIS A 485 27.82 4.49 -12.54
CA HIS A 485 26.53 4.77 -11.93
C HIS A 485 26.64 4.55 -10.42
N ASP A 486 26.29 5.58 -9.65
CA ASP A 486 26.24 5.53 -8.20
C ASP A 486 25.01 4.69 -7.80
N PRO A 487 25.17 3.46 -7.28
CA PRO A 487 24.04 2.64 -6.86
C PRO A 487 23.17 3.39 -5.82
N ALA A 488 23.76 4.34 -5.07
CA ALA A 488 23.08 5.13 -4.04
C ALA A 488 22.07 6.13 -4.62
N GLY A 489 22.39 6.79 -5.74
CA GLY A 489 21.46 7.70 -6.42
C GLY A 489 20.24 6.98 -7.02
N HIS A 490 20.27 5.64 -7.06
CA HIS A 490 19.27 4.79 -7.70
C HIS A 490 18.31 4.12 -6.71
N VAL A 491 18.63 4.08 -5.40
CA VAL A 491 17.69 3.73 -4.33
C VAL A 491 16.84 4.96 -4.01
N SER A 492 15.97 5.32 -4.96
CA SER A 492 15.07 6.49 -4.86
C SER A 492 14.13 6.41 -3.64
N ALA A 493 13.64 7.58 -3.19
CA ALA A 493 12.74 7.80 -2.05
C ALA A 493 11.47 6.96 -2.01
N VAL A 494 11.07 6.39 -3.14
CA VAL A 494 9.93 5.47 -3.18
C VAL A 494 10.27 4.14 -2.50
N THR A 495 11.55 3.75 -2.40
CA THR A 495 11.96 2.47 -1.80
C THR A 495 11.82 2.45 -0.27
N PRO A 496 12.27 3.46 0.50
CA PRO A 496 12.16 3.42 1.95
C PRO A 496 10.72 3.57 2.43
N ALA A 497 9.94 4.50 1.87
CA ALA A 497 8.52 4.64 2.22
C ALA A 497 7.74 3.34 2.00
N THR A 498 8.14 2.53 1.01
CA THR A 498 7.52 1.24 0.78
C THR A 498 8.03 0.13 1.70
N LEU A 499 9.31 0.15 2.09
CA LEU A 499 9.90 -0.79 3.04
C LEU A 499 9.31 -0.62 4.45
N PHE A 500 9.14 0.62 4.87
CA PHE A 500 8.74 0.95 6.23
C PHE A 500 7.22 0.95 6.47
N SER A 501 6.39 0.80 5.43
CA SER A 501 4.92 0.84 5.57
C SER A 501 4.25 -0.45 6.07
N GLY A 502 4.98 -1.44 6.61
CA GLY A 502 4.37 -2.61 7.26
C GLY A 502 4.65 -4.00 6.68
N PHE A 503 5.88 -4.32 6.24
CA PHE A 503 6.20 -5.67 5.77
C PHE A 503 6.25 -6.70 6.92
N ARG A 504 5.12 -7.35 7.19
CA ARG A 504 4.98 -8.35 8.26
C ARG A 504 5.44 -9.77 7.91
N LYS A 505 5.61 -10.12 6.62
CA LYS A 505 5.97 -11.49 6.20
C LYS A 505 6.93 -11.53 5.01
N ALA A 506 7.82 -12.53 5.03
CA ALA A 506 8.83 -12.80 3.99
C ALA A 506 8.27 -13.03 2.57
N HIS A 507 6.95 -13.20 2.43
CA HIS A 507 6.28 -13.40 1.16
C HIS A 507 5.42 -12.19 0.81
N SER A 508 5.68 -11.61 -0.36
CA SER A 508 5.05 -10.39 -0.88
C SER A 508 3.53 -10.43 -0.97
N GLU A 509 2.92 -11.61 -0.92
CA GLU A 509 1.47 -11.81 -1.06
C GLU A 509 0.68 -11.52 0.25
N ASN A 510 1.34 -11.44 1.41
CA ASN A 510 0.70 -11.20 2.72
C ASN A 510 1.13 -9.87 3.35
N ARG A 511 1.08 -8.78 2.58
CA ARG A 511 1.48 -7.46 3.04
C ARG A 511 0.30 -6.69 3.59
N GLU A 512 0.45 -6.19 4.81
CA GLU A 512 -0.48 -5.29 5.46
C GLU A 512 0.15 -3.91 5.52
N VAL A 513 -0.50 -2.92 4.90
CA VAL A 513 -0.07 -1.53 4.99
C VAL A 513 -0.83 -0.86 6.12
N THR A 514 -0.10 -0.40 7.12
CA THR A 514 -0.69 0.14 8.36
C THR A 514 -0.73 1.66 8.40
N CYS A 515 0.14 2.30 7.61
CA CYS A 515 0.17 3.75 7.41
C CYS A 515 0.84 4.08 6.07
N ILE A 516 0.64 5.32 5.59
CA ILE A 516 1.42 5.90 4.50
C ILE A 516 2.56 6.70 5.14
N PRO A 517 3.84 6.28 4.98
CA PRO A 517 4.96 7.02 5.51
C PRO A 517 5.06 8.39 4.87
N GLN A 518 5.44 9.39 5.66
CA GLN A 518 5.48 10.78 5.21
C GLN A 518 6.91 11.25 5.08
N TYR A 519 7.16 12.22 4.21
CA TYR A 519 8.46 12.88 4.17
C TYR A 519 8.55 13.89 5.32
N SER A 520 9.58 13.76 6.16
CA SER A 520 9.91 14.75 7.18
C SER A 520 11.35 14.57 7.64
N LEU A 521 11.99 15.67 8.01
CA LEU A 521 13.33 15.70 8.60
C LEU A 521 13.30 16.01 10.11
N ARG A 522 12.11 16.09 10.72
CA ARG A 522 11.96 16.38 12.17
C ARG A 522 12.57 15.30 13.07
N GLY A 523 12.85 14.11 12.55
CA GLY A 523 13.67 13.12 13.26
C GLY A 523 15.05 13.66 13.65
N LEU A 524 15.64 14.55 12.84
CA LEU A 524 16.89 15.23 13.15
C LEU A 524 16.75 16.31 14.24
N GLN A 525 15.52 16.74 14.53
CA GLN A 525 15.18 17.68 15.60
C GLN A 525 14.86 16.95 16.92
N GLY A 526 15.17 15.66 17.00
CA GLY A 526 15.01 14.85 18.21
C GLY A 526 13.66 14.17 18.37
N GLU A 527 12.88 14.05 17.30
CA GLU A 527 11.64 13.27 17.32
C GLU A 527 11.86 11.81 16.93
N GLY A 528 11.72 10.93 17.91
CA GLY A 528 11.78 9.48 17.70
C GLY A 528 13.18 8.99 17.34
N TRP A 529 13.22 7.80 16.74
CA TRP A 529 14.44 7.15 16.29
C TRP A 529 14.74 7.47 14.83
N VAL A 530 16.03 7.56 14.47
CA VAL A 530 16.46 7.75 13.08
C VAL A 530 17.34 6.60 12.64
N PHE A 531 16.96 5.86 11.60
CA PHE A 531 17.89 5.03 10.84
C PHE A 531 18.55 5.91 9.77
N ALA A 532 19.79 6.32 10.05
CA ALA A 532 20.59 7.15 9.14
C ALA A 532 21.39 6.24 8.20
N LEU A 533 21.30 6.50 6.89
CA LEU A 533 22.11 5.85 5.87
C LEU A 533 22.87 6.91 5.07
N TYR A 534 24.20 6.83 5.06
CA TYR A 534 25.02 7.86 4.42
C TYR A 534 26.01 7.27 3.43
N THR A 535 26.07 7.89 2.26
CA THR A 535 27.07 7.61 1.22
C THR A 535 27.98 8.83 1.07
N PRO A 536 29.26 8.74 1.43
CA PRO A 536 30.20 9.86 1.31
C PRO A 536 30.31 10.39 -0.14
N PRO A 537 30.53 11.70 -0.33
CA PRO A 537 30.69 12.28 -1.66
C PRO A 537 31.91 11.71 -2.38
N ARG A 538 31.82 11.63 -3.72
CA ARG A 538 32.96 11.25 -4.56
C ARG A 538 34.00 12.37 -4.55
N VAL A 539 35.08 12.19 -3.79
CA VAL A 539 36.24 13.08 -3.90
C VAL A 539 36.92 12.80 -5.24
N SER A 540 36.92 13.80 -6.14
CA SER A 540 37.41 13.67 -7.53
C SER A 540 38.93 13.65 -7.66
N THR A 541 39.67 13.62 -6.56
CA THR A 541 41.13 13.65 -6.58
C THR A 541 41.66 12.24 -6.82
N GLY A 542 42.48 12.07 -7.88
CA GLY A 542 43.03 10.80 -8.38
C GLY A 542 44.01 10.08 -7.45
N ASP A 543 43.71 10.06 -6.15
CA ASP A 543 44.54 9.50 -5.10
C ASP A 543 43.92 8.23 -4.51
N LYS A 544 44.77 7.35 -3.98
CA LYS A 544 44.43 6.00 -3.48
C LYS A 544 43.40 5.99 -2.32
N MET A 545 42.92 7.15 -1.86
CA MET A 545 41.82 7.31 -0.90
C MET A 545 40.44 6.91 -1.45
N ALA A 546 40.31 6.61 -2.74
CA ALA A 546 39.08 6.10 -3.33
C ALA A 546 38.58 4.73 -2.80
N ARG A 547 39.26 4.12 -1.81
CA ARG A 547 38.95 2.76 -1.31
C ARG A 547 37.97 2.69 -0.14
N ASP A 548 37.69 3.77 0.60
CA ASP A 548 36.69 3.70 1.69
C ASP A 548 35.36 4.35 1.26
N ARG A 549 34.80 3.85 0.15
CA ARG A 549 33.51 4.30 -0.43
C ARG A 549 32.30 3.55 0.15
N ARG A 550 32.43 3.03 1.36
CA ARG A 550 31.41 2.17 1.96
C ARG A 550 30.24 3.00 2.47
N TYR A 551 29.04 2.46 2.34
CA TYR A 551 27.86 3.02 2.97
C TYR A 551 28.05 2.97 4.49
N THR A 552 27.61 4.00 5.18
CA THR A 552 27.59 4.04 6.64
C THR A 552 26.15 4.02 7.13
N TYR A 553 25.88 3.31 8.22
CA TYR A 553 24.56 3.31 8.85
C TYR A 553 24.63 3.42 10.36
N ALA A 554 23.61 4.02 10.97
CA ALA A 554 23.41 3.98 12.41
C ALA A 554 21.94 4.12 12.76
N PHE A 555 21.61 3.65 13.97
CA PHE A 555 20.42 4.09 14.68
C PHE A 555 20.83 5.28 15.52
N VAL A 556 20.17 6.42 15.32
CA VAL A 556 20.55 7.70 15.93
C VAL A 556 19.36 8.25 16.70
N ARG A 557 19.61 8.73 17.90
CA ARG A 557 18.65 9.53 18.67
C ARG A 557 19.19 10.96 18.79
N PHE A 558 18.52 11.90 18.15
CA PHE A 558 18.89 13.32 18.28
C PHE A 558 18.27 13.90 19.56
N LYS A 559 18.97 14.80 20.23
CA LYS A 559 18.37 15.57 21.34
C LYS A 559 17.50 16.69 20.77
N PRO A 560 16.35 16.98 21.40
CA PRO A 560 15.55 18.14 21.03
C PRO A 560 16.38 19.42 21.13
N PRO A 561 16.27 20.35 20.17
CA PRO A 561 16.98 21.62 20.25
C PRO A 561 16.60 22.35 21.53
N LYS A 562 17.59 22.91 22.23
CA LYS A 562 17.34 23.73 23.42
C LYS A 562 16.44 24.89 22.99
N LYS A 563 15.28 25.05 23.64
CA LYS A 563 14.39 26.19 23.42
C LYS A 563 15.18 27.47 23.66
N VAL A 564 15.64 28.12 22.59
CA VAL A 564 16.25 29.45 22.65
C VAL A 564 15.11 30.38 23.08
N GLY A 565 15.20 30.91 24.30
CA GLY A 565 14.03 31.38 25.05
C GLY A 565 13.13 32.34 24.27
N GLU A 566 11.82 32.05 24.25
CA GLU A 566 10.62 32.79 23.78
C GLU A 566 10.71 33.80 22.61
N GLY A 567 11.86 34.00 21.99
CA GLY A 567 12.03 34.79 20.78
C GLY A 567 11.48 34.00 19.61
N GLU A 568 10.58 34.63 18.87
CA GLU A 568 9.97 34.09 17.65
C GLU A 568 11.00 33.31 16.82
N MET A 569 10.79 32.00 16.65
CA MET A 569 11.57 31.20 15.71
C MET A 569 11.30 31.75 14.31
N THR A 570 12.17 32.62 13.83
CA THR A 570 12.13 33.10 12.45
C THR A 570 12.76 32.04 11.56
N GLY A 571 11.93 31.11 11.09
CA GLY A 571 12.27 30.21 10.00
C GLY A 571 12.60 28.76 10.40
N PRO A 572 12.38 27.80 9.48
CA PRO A 572 12.54 26.37 9.69
C PRO A 572 13.99 25.88 9.50
N ASP A 573 14.98 26.66 9.93
CA ASP A 573 16.37 26.24 9.82
C ASP A 573 16.58 24.97 10.66
N LEU A 574 16.99 23.86 10.01
CA LEU A 574 17.44 22.64 10.70
C LEU A 574 18.74 22.94 11.45
N ASN A 575 18.63 23.54 12.62
CA ASN A 575 19.73 23.71 13.55
C ASN A 575 19.98 22.38 14.31
N VAL A 576 20.47 21.40 13.57
CA VAL A 576 20.80 20.07 14.07
C VAL A 576 22.27 20.08 14.50
N ASN A 577 22.52 19.86 15.78
CA ASN A 577 23.88 19.68 16.29
C ASN A 577 24.21 18.18 16.32
N ALA A 578 25.13 17.74 15.45
CA ALA A 578 25.58 16.35 15.43
C ALA A 578 26.24 15.92 16.75
N GLU A 579 26.85 16.85 17.49
CA GLU A 579 27.49 16.56 18.78
C GLU A 579 26.50 16.19 19.89
N ASP A 580 25.22 16.54 19.72
CA ASP A 580 24.17 16.24 20.69
C ASP A 580 23.44 14.91 20.38
N ALA A 581 23.84 14.20 19.31
CA ALA A 581 23.22 12.96 18.89
C ALA A 581 23.84 11.72 19.54
N GLU A 582 23.01 10.72 19.84
CA GLU A 582 23.43 9.44 20.39
C GLU A 582 23.44 8.39 19.28
N ILE A 583 24.61 7.80 19.00
CA ILE A 583 24.80 6.76 17.97
C ILE A 583 24.69 5.39 18.63
N HIS A 584 23.79 4.56 18.11
CA HIS A 584 23.56 3.20 18.57
C HIS A 584 23.88 2.18 17.48
N THR A 585 24.53 1.09 17.89
CA THR A 585 24.59 -0.13 17.08
C THR A 585 23.21 -0.77 17.01
N PHE A 586 22.99 -1.70 16.07
CA PHE A 586 21.72 -2.42 15.98
C PHE A 586 21.34 -3.11 17.31
N ARG A 587 22.30 -3.75 17.99
CA ARG A 587 22.08 -4.37 19.30
C ARG A 587 21.78 -3.34 20.40
N SER A 588 22.57 -2.26 20.46
CA SER A 588 22.30 -1.19 21.44
C SER A 588 20.94 -0.54 21.22
N TRP A 589 20.50 -0.38 19.98
CA TRP A 589 19.15 0.12 19.66
C TRP A 589 18.07 -0.83 20.21
N LEU A 590 18.20 -2.14 20.00
CA LEU A 590 17.26 -3.11 20.57
C LEU A 590 17.18 -3.03 22.10
N ASP A 591 18.32 -2.89 22.76
CA ASP A 591 18.35 -2.72 24.22
C ASP A 591 17.60 -1.45 24.66
N GLN A 592 17.72 -0.35 23.89
CA GLN A 592 16.99 0.90 24.18
C GLN A 592 15.49 0.76 23.91
N ILE A 593 15.09 0.05 22.86
CA ILE A 593 13.69 -0.22 22.53
C ILE A 593 13.02 -1.05 23.63
N GLU A 594 13.71 -2.06 24.18
CA GLU A 594 13.21 -2.85 25.31
C GLU A 594 13.04 -1.99 26.57
N LEU A 595 13.92 -1.02 26.81
CA LEU A 595 13.78 -0.05 27.91
C LEU A 595 12.60 0.93 27.72
N GLU A 596 12.09 1.09 26.49
CA GLU A 596 10.93 1.92 26.15
C GLU A 596 9.60 1.15 26.22
N ASP A 597 9.59 -0.02 26.88
CA ASP A 597 8.45 -0.93 27.03
C ASP A 597 7.85 -1.39 25.68
N GLN A 598 8.64 -1.40 24.61
CA GLN A 598 8.23 -1.99 23.33
C GLN A 598 8.40 -3.52 23.36
N PRO A 599 7.56 -4.26 22.62
CA PRO A 599 7.64 -5.72 22.64
C PRO A 599 8.99 -6.23 22.13
N ALA A 600 9.53 -7.24 22.83
CA ALA A 600 10.76 -7.88 22.45
C ALA A 600 10.63 -8.62 21.11
N GLU A 601 11.72 -8.61 20.34
CA GLU A 601 11.76 -9.16 19.00
C GLU A 601 12.12 -10.64 18.93
N SER A 602 11.72 -11.27 17.83
CA SER A 602 12.08 -12.66 17.54
C SER A 602 13.59 -12.79 17.39
N ALA A 603 14.20 -13.71 18.16
CA ALA A 603 15.64 -13.94 18.13
C ALA A 603 16.12 -14.33 16.72
N GLU A 604 15.28 -15.02 15.95
CA GLU A 604 15.57 -15.43 14.57
C GLU A 604 15.71 -14.22 13.64
N LEU A 605 14.77 -13.27 13.67
CA LEU A 605 14.83 -12.06 12.84
C LEU A 605 16.03 -11.20 13.18
N VAL A 606 16.33 -11.07 14.48
CA VAL A 606 17.48 -10.31 14.95
C VAL A 606 18.80 -10.97 14.50
N GLN A 607 18.91 -12.30 14.60
CA GLN A 607 20.07 -13.04 14.11
C GLN A 607 20.22 -12.93 12.58
N GLU A 608 19.11 -12.99 11.83
CA GLU A 608 19.11 -12.86 10.37
C GLU A 608 19.69 -11.50 9.93
N LEU A 609 19.23 -10.40 10.54
CA LEU A 609 19.75 -9.07 10.23
C LEU A 609 21.20 -8.90 10.68
N ASP A 610 21.57 -9.39 11.87
CA ASP A 610 22.96 -9.36 12.35
C ASP A 610 23.93 -10.03 11.38
N HIS A 611 23.59 -11.24 10.93
CA HIS A 611 24.41 -11.98 9.98
C HIS A 611 24.57 -11.23 8.67
N LEU A 612 23.47 -10.66 8.15
CA LEU A 612 23.50 -9.90 6.91
C LEU A 612 24.34 -8.61 7.04
N LEU A 613 24.24 -7.90 8.15
CA LEU A 613 25.05 -6.72 8.42
C LEU A 613 26.53 -7.07 8.54
N LEU A 614 26.87 -8.18 9.21
CA LEU A 614 28.25 -8.65 9.33
C LEU A 614 28.83 -9.05 7.97
N ASP A 615 28.06 -9.77 7.15
CA ASP A 615 28.48 -10.17 5.81
C ASP A 615 28.79 -8.94 4.93
N LEU A 616 27.96 -7.90 5.00
CA LEU A 616 28.19 -6.66 4.26
C LEU A 616 29.32 -5.79 4.83
N GLN A 617 29.62 -5.89 6.13
CA GLN A 617 30.78 -5.20 6.70
C GLN A 617 32.11 -5.77 6.18
N LEU A 618 32.13 -7.08 5.91
CA LEU A 618 33.30 -7.80 5.39
C LEU A 618 33.52 -7.57 3.89
N ASP A 619 32.52 -7.08 3.16
CA ASP A 619 32.63 -6.72 1.76
C ASP A 619 33.41 -5.40 1.58
N LEU A 620 34.58 -5.46 0.95
CA LEU A 620 35.46 -4.31 0.76
C LEU A 620 35.02 -3.40 -0.41
N ASP A 621 34.27 -3.92 -1.37
CA ASP A 621 33.95 -3.22 -2.61
C ASP A 621 32.59 -2.49 -2.53
N TYR A 622 31.61 -3.08 -1.83
CA TYR A 622 30.24 -2.54 -1.71
C TYR A 622 29.71 -2.54 -0.27
N GLY A 623 30.61 -2.64 0.71
CA GLY A 623 30.22 -2.88 2.09
C GLY A 623 29.41 -1.78 2.76
N LEU A 624 28.72 -2.20 3.81
CA LEU A 624 27.96 -1.37 4.72
C LEU A 624 28.65 -1.39 6.09
N LYS A 625 29.19 -0.26 6.55
CA LYS A 625 29.90 -0.16 7.84
C LYS A 625 29.07 0.62 8.87
N PRO A 626 29.24 0.39 10.18
CA PRO A 626 28.65 1.25 11.20
C PRO A 626 29.14 2.69 11.04
N MET A 627 28.25 3.65 11.22
CA MET A 627 28.54 5.09 11.17
C MET A 627 29.32 5.51 12.43
N LEU A 628 30.39 6.27 12.24
CA LEU A 628 31.16 6.91 13.30
C LEU A 628 30.71 8.37 13.50
N GLU A 629 31.23 9.04 14.54
CA GLU A 629 30.91 10.45 14.84
C GLU A 629 31.22 11.39 13.65
N ASP A 630 32.37 11.20 12.99
CA ASP A 630 32.75 11.98 11.80
C ASP A 630 31.79 11.75 10.63
N ASP A 631 31.36 10.50 10.42
CA ASP A 631 30.39 10.15 9.37
C ASP A 631 29.03 10.81 9.66
N LEU A 632 28.60 10.84 10.92
CA LEU A 632 27.35 11.49 11.33
C LEU A 632 27.41 13.00 11.14
N LEU A 633 28.55 13.63 11.48
CA LEU A 633 28.76 15.05 11.28
C LEU A 633 28.64 15.41 9.78
N ASP A 634 29.26 14.62 8.91
CA ASP A 634 29.18 14.82 7.46
C ASP A 634 27.78 14.53 6.89
N PHE A 635 27.08 13.53 7.44
CA PHE A 635 25.68 13.27 7.12
C PHE A 635 24.81 14.49 7.46
N VAL A 636 24.89 15.04 8.67
CA VAL A 636 24.11 16.21 9.10
C VAL A 636 24.42 17.43 8.23
N LYS A 637 25.71 17.72 7.98
CA LYS A 637 26.11 18.81 7.08
C LYS A 637 25.53 18.63 5.67
N SER A 638 25.52 17.40 5.17
CA SER A 638 24.98 17.09 3.85
C SER A 638 23.46 17.29 3.79
N VAL A 639 22.72 16.93 4.85
CA VAL A 639 21.29 17.26 4.95
C VAL A 639 21.09 18.78 4.94
N GLN A 640 21.82 19.52 5.77
CA GLN A 640 21.72 20.98 5.90
C GLN A 640 22.06 21.70 4.59
N THR A 641 23.06 21.21 3.85
CA THR A 641 23.47 21.80 2.56
C THR A 641 22.44 21.56 1.46
N ALA A 642 21.65 20.50 1.56
CA ALA A 642 20.65 20.11 0.56
C ALA A 642 19.28 20.75 0.77
N GLN A 643 19.08 21.45 1.89
CA GLN A 643 17.93 22.32 2.16
C GLN A 643 18.14 23.69 1.55
#